data_AF-A0A0W1B015-F1
#
_entry.id   AF-A0A0W1B015-F1
#
_cell.length_a   1.000
_cell.length_b   1.000
_cell.length_c   1.000
_cell.angle_alpha   90.00
_cell.angle_beta   90.00
_cell.angle_gamma   90.00
#
_symmetry.space_group_name_H-M   'P 1'
#
loop_
_entity.id
_entity.type
_entity.pdbx_description
1 polymer ?
#
loop_
_entity_poly.entity_id
_entity_poly.type
_entity_poly.pdbx_seq_one_letter_code
_entity_poly.pdbx_strand_id
1 'polypeptide(L)'
;MNEEFTDYADTGYSTAEQKAAQYFASLREQFKEKTYVSTLTEDFRLWKKNHIHRRSWLSFLSSGKRKADSQDYHRYLGWLNQTGKLDDYLDRSVSYLYMRDLGQALDSPKTQIRIKRMVADIRNRMIHPGSTSAEDQSDFMSFTGIYRWAQKEGVETATIWVIDKLKQVSAHLPKEMNPEQAQRKLIKIIIGVILHVMEEMDDDIPPVERSKRIGEAIRLGYSYGLTYPFIDDLLDSSVLTDQEKEQYSHMIRTAILNRVVPELGEWSGENMPFIRFVHSELKEAFEYIRGYQREDMQDAFFEQSFVFFHSQELDRIKDLSNPEYSNEELFIPIILKSSSSRLIVRSVISAPTDDGFDQRTFFYGLYNQLADDFADMFDDMKEGAVTPYTYYLKYRGQRTDLINPFELYWTVISHLIHTVYRSDPKTREVILDRAINGLKRCKERVGFEKYKEIMEIFASGQPEFNRLVQQMVQKADDVDFFDKLLRDQLLLNLKNSKKEKAEFRDTIQKIRDQINKQLLIAKPVDTPAMKEMLIDAANYSLEGDGKRIRPILTWVMGVNEYGLDASAIVPLLRSLEYMHTASLIFDDLPSQDNASTRRGRATLHEVYNSSTAELTGLFLIQKSIEEQASLHSFDAKAVLALMQYSAQKAEDTCMGQAMDLNSKGKALTLEQLNMICFYKTGIAFEASLVMPAILAQIKESEILSLKKFAYHAGIAFQIKDDLLDLEGDHHLLGKPIGQDVENNNSTFVAILGADGARKEMWEHYCLAMEALKEIPRNIAFLKHLLNYMINRNR
;
A
#
# COMPACT_ATOMS: atom_id res chain seq x y z
N MET A 1 -0.86 30.21 -25.90
CA MET A 1 0.42 29.47 -25.80
C MET A 1 1.54 30.48 -25.94
N ASN A 2 2.61 30.35 -25.16
CA ASN A 2 3.81 31.15 -25.34
C ASN A 2 4.62 30.56 -26.50
N GLU A 3 4.73 31.26 -27.64
CA GLU A 3 5.35 30.73 -28.88
C GLU A 3 6.80 30.25 -28.66
N GLU A 4 7.55 30.93 -27.78
CA GLU A 4 8.94 30.60 -27.46
C GLU A 4 9.11 29.22 -26.78
N PHE A 5 8.19 28.83 -25.90
CA PHE A 5 8.25 27.52 -25.23
C PHE A 5 7.79 26.37 -26.14
N THR A 6 6.87 26.65 -27.07
CA THR A 6 6.46 25.65 -28.08
C THR A 6 7.62 25.34 -29.01
N ASP A 7 8.29 26.36 -29.56
CA ASP A 7 9.44 26.18 -30.45
C ASP A 7 10.59 25.45 -29.76
N TYR A 8 10.84 25.73 -28.48
CA TYR A 8 11.82 25.02 -27.66
C TYR A 8 11.47 23.54 -27.48
N ALA A 9 10.22 23.24 -27.12
CA ALA A 9 9.76 21.86 -26.90
C ALA A 9 9.77 21.02 -28.18
N ASP A 10 9.38 21.59 -29.32
CA ASP A 10 9.41 20.93 -30.63
C ASP A 10 10.86 20.67 -31.09
N THR A 11 11.77 21.59 -30.80
CA THR A 11 13.22 21.41 -31.05
C THR A 11 13.80 20.29 -30.18
N GLY A 12 13.43 20.26 -28.89
CA GLY A 12 13.82 19.19 -27.96
C GLY A 12 13.30 17.82 -28.40
N TYR A 13 12.02 17.75 -28.81
CA TYR A 13 11.43 16.53 -29.36
C TYR A 13 12.15 16.06 -30.63
N SER A 14 12.41 16.97 -31.58
CA SER A 14 13.13 16.66 -32.81
C SER A 14 14.55 16.11 -32.53
N THR A 15 15.23 16.66 -31.53
CA THR A 15 16.57 16.19 -31.11
C THR A 15 16.50 14.80 -30.49
N ALA A 16 15.52 14.56 -29.62
CA ALA A 16 15.29 13.25 -29.01
C ALA A 16 14.94 12.20 -30.07
N GLU A 17 14.07 12.55 -31.03
CA GLU A 17 13.67 11.71 -32.14
C GLU A 17 14.86 11.33 -33.03
N GLN A 18 15.73 12.29 -33.38
CA GLN A 18 16.96 12.01 -34.11
C GLN A 18 17.88 11.04 -33.37
N LYS A 19 18.04 11.21 -32.04
CA LYS A 19 18.82 10.29 -31.20
C LYS A 19 18.22 8.88 -31.19
N ALA A 20 16.89 8.77 -31.06
CA ALA A 20 16.18 7.49 -31.13
C ALA A 20 16.30 6.83 -32.51
N ALA A 21 16.19 7.61 -33.59
CA ALA A 21 16.36 7.14 -34.95
C ALA A 21 17.79 6.62 -35.21
N GLN A 22 18.82 7.32 -34.72
CA GLN A 22 20.21 6.88 -34.81
C GLN A 22 20.45 5.57 -34.04
N TYR A 23 19.91 5.47 -32.82
CA TYR A 23 19.98 4.25 -32.04
C TYR A 23 19.29 3.08 -32.77
N PHE A 24 18.07 3.31 -33.26
CA PHE A 24 17.31 2.31 -34.00
C PHE A 24 18.01 1.88 -35.30
N ALA A 25 18.64 2.81 -36.02
CA ALA A 25 19.42 2.50 -37.21
C ALA A 25 20.61 1.57 -36.87
N SER A 26 21.33 1.86 -35.78
CA SER A 26 22.44 1.00 -35.31
C SER A 26 21.96 -0.40 -34.91
N LEU A 27 20.80 -0.51 -34.24
CA LEU A 27 20.19 -1.81 -33.94
C LEU A 27 19.78 -2.54 -35.21
N ARG A 28 19.24 -1.83 -36.21
CA ARG A 28 18.81 -2.40 -37.49
C ARG A 28 19.99 -2.96 -38.27
N GLU A 29 21.15 -2.32 -38.24
CA GLU A 29 22.38 -2.87 -38.83
C GLU A 29 22.82 -4.15 -38.13
N GLN A 30 22.93 -4.14 -36.80
CA GLN A 30 23.27 -5.34 -36.02
C GLN A 30 22.26 -6.50 -36.23
N PHE A 31 20.98 -6.16 -36.34
CA PHE A 31 19.90 -7.10 -36.64
C PHE A 31 20.07 -7.72 -38.04
N LYS A 32 20.31 -6.90 -39.06
CA LYS A 32 20.54 -7.37 -40.45
C LYS A 32 21.77 -8.25 -40.56
N GLU A 33 22.86 -7.88 -39.90
CA GLU A 33 24.11 -8.63 -39.88
C GLU A 33 24.07 -9.85 -38.95
N LYS A 34 23.05 -9.95 -38.09
CA LYS A 34 22.84 -11.04 -37.12
C LYS A 34 24.03 -11.22 -36.15
N THR A 35 24.77 -10.14 -35.88
CA THR A 35 25.97 -10.15 -35.02
C THR A 35 25.65 -10.52 -33.57
N TYR A 36 24.42 -10.26 -33.11
CA TYR A 36 23.95 -10.65 -31.78
C TYR A 36 23.96 -12.17 -31.57
N VAL A 37 23.79 -12.99 -32.62
CA VAL A 37 23.68 -14.45 -32.50
C VAL A 37 24.99 -15.08 -32.05
N SER A 38 26.09 -14.77 -32.74
CA SER A 38 27.42 -15.30 -32.39
C SER A 38 27.86 -14.80 -31.03
N THR A 39 27.62 -13.52 -30.75
CA THR A 39 28.05 -12.86 -29.52
C THR A 39 27.30 -13.41 -28.31
N LEU A 40 25.95 -13.43 -28.34
CA LEU A 40 25.15 -13.97 -27.25
C LEU A 40 25.30 -15.49 -27.08
N THR A 41 25.65 -16.22 -28.14
CA THR A 41 25.98 -17.65 -28.02
C THR A 41 27.19 -17.85 -27.12
N GLU A 42 28.21 -16.99 -27.21
CA GLU A 42 29.37 -17.03 -26.32
C GLU A 42 29.00 -16.57 -24.90
N ASP A 43 28.20 -15.51 -24.78
CA ASP A 43 27.71 -15.05 -23.47
C ASP A 43 26.93 -16.14 -22.72
N PHE A 44 26.04 -16.86 -23.41
CA PHE A 44 25.32 -17.99 -22.83
C PHE A 44 26.25 -19.14 -22.45
N ARG A 45 27.38 -19.35 -23.14
CA ARG A 45 28.38 -20.35 -22.72
C ARG A 45 29.08 -19.94 -21.43
N LEU A 46 29.38 -18.65 -21.26
CA LEU A 46 29.94 -18.12 -20.02
C LEU A 46 28.92 -18.21 -18.88
N TRP A 47 27.70 -17.70 -19.10
CA TRP A 47 26.59 -17.70 -18.16
C TRP A 47 26.20 -19.11 -17.68
N LYS A 48 26.17 -20.08 -18.60
CA LYS A 48 25.86 -21.49 -18.31
C LYS A 48 26.80 -22.12 -17.29
N LYS A 49 28.07 -21.69 -17.22
CA LYS A 49 29.05 -22.25 -16.25
C LYS A 49 28.60 -22.03 -14.80
N ASN A 50 27.83 -20.97 -14.54
CA ASN A 50 27.38 -20.59 -13.21
C ASN A 50 25.99 -21.14 -12.87
N HIS A 51 25.13 -21.33 -13.87
CA HIS A 51 23.68 -21.60 -13.67
C HIS A 51 23.23 -23.04 -13.98
N ILE A 52 24.08 -23.88 -14.58
CA ILE A 52 23.75 -25.28 -14.87
C ILE A 52 24.71 -26.21 -14.13
N HIS A 53 24.30 -26.68 -12.96
CA HIS A 53 25.05 -27.68 -12.21
C HIS A 53 24.80 -29.10 -12.77
N ARG A 54 25.88 -29.83 -13.08
CA ARG A 54 25.77 -31.29 -13.30
C ARG A 54 25.41 -31.94 -11.98
N ARG A 55 24.21 -32.54 -11.89
CA ARG A 55 23.84 -33.38 -10.72
C ARG A 55 24.91 -34.46 -10.54
N SER A 56 25.72 -34.33 -9.50
CA SER A 56 26.60 -35.41 -9.03
C SER A 56 25.71 -36.54 -8.53
N TRP A 57 26.03 -37.78 -8.89
CA TRP A 57 25.35 -39.00 -8.42
C TRP A 57 25.19 -39.09 -6.89
N LEU A 58 25.99 -38.32 -6.12
CA LEU A 58 25.88 -38.18 -4.67
C LEU A 58 24.67 -37.36 -4.20
N SER A 59 23.99 -36.60 -5.07
CA SER A 59 22.75 -35.87 -4.73
C SER A 59 21.52 -36.77 -4.64
N PHE A 60 21.66 -38.07 -4.94
CA PHE A 60 20.59 -39.06 -4.74
C PHE A 60 20.45 -39.45 -3.25
N LEU A 61 21.47 -39.16 -2.43
CA LEU A 61 21.46 -39.42 -0.98
C LEU A 61 20.99 -38.20 -0.15
N SER A 62 20.79 -37.04 -0.76
CA SER A 62 20.10 -35.91 -0.10
C SER A 62 18.60 -36.00 -0.35
N SER A 63 17.94 -37.01 0.21
CA SER A 63 16.49 -37.01 0.33
C SER A 63 16.10 -35.98 1.39
N GLY A 64 15.62 -34.81 0.98
CA GLY A 64 14.96 -33.90 1.91
C GLY A 64 15.11 -32.43 1.55
N LYS A 65 14.27 -31.98 0.61
CA LYS A 65 13.50 -30.71 0.65
C LYS A 65 13.15 -30.31 -0.80
N ARG A 66 11.91 -30.59 -1.21
CA ARG A 66 11.33 -30.05 -2.45
C ARG A 66 11.50 -28.52 -2.46
N LYS A 67 11.79 -27.92 -3.63
CA LYS A 67 11.72 -26.46 -3.83
C LYS A 67 10.35 -26.00 -3.31
N ALA A 68 10.34 -25.15 -2.28
CA ALA A 68 9.11 -24.59 -1.76
C ALA A 68 8.42 -23.78 -2.87
N ASP A 69 7.09 -23.83 -2.94
CA ASP A 69 6.34 -22.99 -3.86
C ASP A 69 6.67 -21.52 -3.59
N SER A 70 6.98 -20.76 -4.64
CA SER A 70 7.24 -19.31 -4.54
C SER A 70 6.05 -18.51 -4.01
N GLN A 71 4.87 -19.12 -3.92
CA GLN A 71 3.68 -18.53 -3.28
C GLN A 71 3.80 -18.47 -1.74
N ASP A 72 4.57 -19.36 -1.11
CA ASP A 72 4.83 -19.35 0.34
C ASP A 72 6.22 -18.76 0.62
N TYR A 73 6.24 -17.42 0.68
CA TYR A 73 7.41 -16.58 0.82
C TYR A 73 8.36 -17.01 1.95
N HIS A 74 7.83 -17.28 3.14
CA HIS A 74 8.64 -17.63 4.32
C HIS A 74 9.31 -19.00 4.14
N ARG A 75 8.60 -19.97 3.56
CA ARG A 75 9.19 -21.26 3.22
C ARG A 75 10.21 -21.14 2.09
N TYR A 76 9.99 -20.24 1.13
CA TYR A 76 10.93 -20.02 0.03
C TYR A 76 12.23 -19.33 0.49
N LEU A 77 12.16 -18.24 1.27
CA LEU A 77 13.34 -17.62 1.85
C LEU A 77 14.04 -18.52 2.87
N GLY A 78 13.28 -19.21 3.73
CA GLY A 78 13.82 -20.19 4.65
C GLY A 78 14.54 -21.32 3.91
N TRP A 79 13.99 -21.77 2.78
CA TRP A 79 14.65 -22.73 1.89
C TRP A 79 15.90 -22.14 1.24
N LEU A 80 15.88 -20.91 0.72
CA LEU A 80 17.06 -20.25 0.15
C LEU A 80 18.18 -20.10 1.20
N ASN A 81 17.84 -19.73 2.43
CA ASN A 81 18.80 -19.61 3.52
C ASN A 81 19.38 -20.98 3.91
N GLN A 82 18.52 -22.00 4.07
CA GLN A 82 18.94 -23.36 4.40
C GLN A 82 19.75 -24.04 3.30
N THR A 83 19.55 -23.64 2.04
CA THR A 83 20.30 -24.15 0.89
C THR A 83 21.53 -23.32 0.53
N GLY A 84 21.81 -22.24 1.29
CA GLY A 84 22.96 -21.36 1.05
C GLY A 84 22.82 -20.45 -0.17
N LYS A 85 21.62 -20.35 -0.76
CA LYS A 85 21.35 -19.61 -2.01
C LYS A 85 20.85 -18.18 -1.79
N LEU A 86 20.58 -17.79 -0.55
CA LEU A 86 19.95 -16.51 -0.22
C LEU A 86 20.84 -15.31 -0.62
N ASP A 87 22.15 -15.40 -0.40
CA ASP A 87 23.07 -14.29 -0.69
C ASP A 87 23.15 -14.00 -2.18
N ASP A 88 23.32 -15.04 -3.02
CA ASP A 88 23.35 -14.89 -4.47
C ASP A 88 22.02 -14.37 -5.02
N TYR A 89 20.90 -14.84 -4.45
CA TYR A 89 19.57 -14.37 -4.79
C TYR A 89 19.38 -12.88 -4.48
N LEU A 90 19.81 -12.43 -3.29
CA LEU A 90 19.73 -11.04 -2.88
C LEU A 90 20.70 -10.16 -3.70
N ASP A 91 21.95 -10.58 -3.89
CA ASP A 91 22.95 -9.83 -4.67
C ASP A 91 22.49 -9.60 -6.11
N ARG A 92 21.99 -10.64 -6.79
CA ARG A 92 21.44 -10.50 -8.15
C ARG A 92 20.30 -9.49 -8.18
N SER A 93 19.41 -9.57 -7.19
CA SER A 93 18.20 -8.76 -7.15
C SER A 93 18.48 -7.29 -6.86
N VAL A 94 19.37 -7.02 -5.91
CA VAL A 94 19.82 -5.66 -5.61
C VAL A 94 20.65 -5.10 -6.76
N SER A 95 21.51 -5.91 -7.38
CA SER A 95 22.29 -5.48 -8.57
C SER A 95 21.38 -5.10 -9.73
N TYR A 96 20.31 -5.88 -9.97
CA TYR A 96 19.32 -5.55 -10.98
C TYR A 96 18.58 -4.24 -10.68
N LEU A 97 18.23 -4.00 -9.41
CA LEU A 97 17.61 -2.74 -9.01
C LEU A 97 18.55 -1.54 -9.24
N TYR A 98 19.83 -1.66 -8.88
CA TYR A 98 20.81 -0.60 -9.11
C TYR A 98 21.03 -0.33 -10.60
N MET A 99 21.11 -1.38 -11.42
CA MET A 99 21.28 -1.25 -12.87
C MET A 99 20.03 -0.70 -13.55
N ARG A 100 18.85 -1.25 -13.24
CA ARG A 100 17.58 -0.94 -13.90
C ARG A 100 17.01 0.40 -13.45
N ASP A 101 16.85 0.55 -12.13
CA ASP A 101 16.12 1.67 -11.55
C ASP A 101 17.08 2.84 -11.34
N LEU A 102 18.28 2.58 -10.80
CA LEU A 102 19.25 3.63 -10.49
C LEU A 102 20.25 3.92 -11.62
N GLY A 103 20.15 3.22 -12.76
CA GLY A 103 21.02 3.42 -13.94
C GLY A 103 22.52 3.28 -13.65
N GLN A 104 22.89 2.51 -12.62
CA GLN A 104 24.26 2.38 -12.16
C GLN A 104 25.04 1.32 -12.94
N ALA A 105 26.31 1.60 -13.21
CA ALA A 105 27.24 0.59 -13.72
C ALA A 105 27.68 -0.35 -12.59
N LEU A 106 27.59 -1.67 -12.81
CA LEU A 106 27.85 -2.68 -11.79
C LEU A 106 29.34 -2.98 -11.56
N ASP A 107 30.19 -2.50 -12.45
CA ASP A 107 31.66 -2.55 -12.36
C ASP A 107 32.23 -1.43 -11.47
N SER A 108 31.43 -0.40 -11.14
CA SER A 108 31.82 0.69 -10.25
C SER A 108 32.07 0.19 -8.82
N PRO A 109 33.25 0.46 -8.22
CA PRO A 109 33.53 0.08 -6.83
C PRO A 109 32.54 0.66 -5.82
N LYS A 110 32.07 1.91 -6.05
CA LYS A 110 31.07 2.58 -5.21
C LYS A 110 29.76 1.81 -5.24
N THR A 111 29.28 1.47 -6.43
CA THR A 111 28.06 0.67 -6.64
C THR A 111 28.16 -0.70 -5.97
N GLN A 112 29.30 -1.39 -6.12
CA GLN A 112 29.50 -2.71 -5.51
C GLN A 112 29.49 -2.69 -3.98
N ILE A 113 30.09 -1.67 -3.35
CA ILE A 113 30.04 -1.49 -1.90
C ILE A 113 28.59 -1.28 -1.43
N ARG A 114 27.84 -0.44 -2.14
CA ARG A 114 26.44 -0.14 -1.81
C ARG A 114 25.51 -1.34 -1.98
N ILE A 115 25.66 -2.09 -3.07
CA ILE A 115 24.94 -3.36 -3.27
C ILE A 115 25.22 -4.31 -2.10
N LYS A 116 26.48 -4.51 -1.72
CA LYS A 116 26.85 -5.40 -0.60
C LYS A 116 26.23 -4.96 0.73
N ARG A 117 26.24 -3.66 1.03
CA ARG A 117 25.59 -3.10 2.24
C ARG A 117 24.08 -3.36 2.22
N MET A 118 23.41 -3.06 1.11
CA MET A 118 21.96 -3.27 0.96
C MET A 118 21.59 -4.76 1.09
N VAL A 119 22.38 -5.66 0.48
CA VAL A 119 22.20 -7.11 0.63
C VAL A 119 22.33 -7.54 2.09
N ALA A 120 23.37 -7.06 2.79
CA ALA A 120 23.57 -7.36 4.20
C ALA A 120 22.43 -6.82 5.09
N ASP A 121 21.93 -5.61 4.81
CA ASP A 121 20.81 -5.02 5.54
C ASP A 121 19.50 -5.81 5.33
N ILE A 122 19.18 -6.15 4.08
CA ILE A 122 18.01 -6.98 3.76
C ILE A 122 18.14 -8.34 4.46
N ARG A 123 19.30 -8.98 4.39
CA ARG A 123 19.58 -10.26 5.05
C ARG A 123 19.39 -10.17 6.57
N ASN A 124 19.98 -9.17 7.21
CA ASN A 124 19.92 -9.01 8.66
C ASN A 124 18.47 -8.82 9.13
N ARG A 125 17.67 -8.03 8.39
CA ARG A 125 16.25 -7.82 8.70
C ARG A 125 15.40 -9.09 8.47
N MET A 126 15.78 -9.94 7.52
CA MET A 126 15.07 -11.19 7.23
C MET A 126 15.39 -12.35 8.18
N ILE A 127 16.60 -12.40 8.75
CA ILE A 127 17.09 -13.53 9.56
C ILE A 127 17.13 -13.17 11.06
N HIS A 128 16.33 -12.22 11.54
CA HIS A 128 16.34 -11.88 12.97
C HIS A 128 16.04 -13.14 13.84
N PRO A 129 16.96 -13.53 14.75
CA PRO A 129 16.85 -14.75 15.54
C PRO A 129 15.89 -14.50 16.71
N GLY A 130 14.59 -14.63 16.45
CA GLY A 130 13.53 -14.50 17.46
C GLY A 130 12.12 -14.80 16.94
N SER A 131 11.90 -14.75 15.63
CA SER A 131 10.60 -15.00 15.00
C SER A 131 10.40 -16.49 14.68
N THR A 132 9.74 -17.24 15.56
CA THR A 132 9.33 -18.63 15.28
C THR A 132 8.03 -18.72 14.47
N SER A 133 7.37 -17.60 14.14
CA SER A 133 6.14 -17.55 13.35
C SER A 133 6.38 -16.93 11.96
N ALA A 134 5.63 -17.41 10.96
CA ALA A 134 5.61 -16.80 9.63
C ALA A 134 4.99 -15.38 9.63
N GLU A 135 4.29 -14.98 10.68
CA GLU A 135 3.66 -13.65 10.80
C GLU A 135 4.65 -12.56 11.20
N ASP A 136 5.64 -12.87 12.05
CA ASP A 136 6.66 -11.90 12.52
C ASP A 136 7.64 -11.45 11.44
N GLN A 137 7.87 -12.27 10.42
CA GLN A 137 8.80 -11.94 9.32
C GLN A 137 8.14 -11.13 8.19
N SER A 138 6.80 -10.99 8.22
CA SER A 138 5.99 -10.23 7.25
C SER A 138 5.98 -8.71 7.54
N ASP A 139 6.50 -8.30 8.71
CA ASP A 139 6.36 -6.95 9.24
C ASP A 139 7.14 -5.84 8.53
N PHE A 140 8.12 -6.18 7.69
CA PHE A 140 8.93 -5.16 7.02
C PHE A 140 8.10 -4.23 6.12
N MET A 141 7.00 -4.73 5.56
CA MET A 141 6.08 -3.98 4.70
C MET A 141 4.71 -3.75 5.34
N SER A 142 4.60 -3.94 6.66
CA SER A 142 3.40 -3.55 7.41
C SER A 142 3.44 -2.05 7.72
N PHE A 143 2.30 -1.45 8.08
CA PHE A 143 2.28 -0.05 8.52
C PHE A 143 3.22 0.18 9.72
N THR A 144 3.35 -0.81 10.61
CA THR A 144 4.31 -0.77 11.73
C THR A 144 5.75 -0.71 11.23
N GLY A 145 6.15 -1.57 10.30
CA GLY A 145 7.50 -1.55 9.73
C GLY A 145 7.84 -0.23 9.03
N ILE A 146 6.89 0.30 8.25
CA ILE A 146 7.03 1.58 7.55
C ILE A 146 7.16 2.73 8.54
N TYR A 147 6.34 2.77 9.59
CA TYR A 147 6.38 3.83 10.59
C TYR A 147 7.64 3.79 11.44
N ARG A 148 8.07 2.59 11.89
CA ARG A 148 9.35 2.41 12.62
C ARG A 148 10.56 2.82 11.76
N TRP A 149 10.53 2.54 10.45
CA TRP A 149 11.53 3.06 9.52
C TRP A 149 11.48 4.59 9.44
N ALA A 150 10.28 5.17 9.35
CA ALA A 150 10.11 6.62 9.29
C ALA A 150 10.64 7.31 10.56
N GLN A 151 10.45 6.73 11.74
CA GLN A 151 11.03 7.22 13.00
C GLN A 151 12.56 7.17 12.97
N LYS A 152 13.13 6.05 12.49
CA LYS A 152 14.58 5.90 12.37
C LYS A 152 15.19 6.96 11.45
N GLU A 153 14.53 7.27 10.33
CA GLU A 153 15.00 8.28 9.38
C GLU A 153 14.52 9.70 9.71
N GLY A 154 13.70 9.88 10.75
CA GLY A 154 13.13 11.18 11.15
C GLY A 154 12.14 11.78 10.14
N VAL A 155 11.35 10.97 9.44
CA VAL A 155 10.45 11.39 8.34
C VAL A 155 8.99 11.03 8.58
N GLU A 156 8.57 10.89 9.85
CA GLU A 156 7.22 10.41 10.17
C GLU A 156 6.13 11.28 9.56
N THR A 157 6.28 12.61 9.58
CA THR A 157 5.29 13.53 9.00
C THR A 157 5.10 13.29 7.50
N ALA A 158 6.19 13.10 6.75
CA ALA A 158 6.12 12.83 5.31
C ALA A 158 5.52 11.45 5.02
N THR A 159 5.86 10.45 5.84
CA THR A 159 5.32 9.09 5.73
C THR A 159 3.82 9.03 6.05
N ILE A 160 3.38 9.71 7.10
CA ILE A 160 1.95 9.81 7.45
C ILE A 160 1.19 10.51 6.32
N TRP A 161 1.72 11.64 5.84
CA TRP A 161 1.13 12.39 4.73
C TRP A 161 0.94 11.52 3.48
N VAL A 162 1.96 10.75 3.07
CA VAL A 162 1.84 9.92 1.85
C VAL A 162 0.89 8.75 2.06
N ILE A 163 0.82 8.17 3.27
CA ILE A 163 -0.16 7.13 3.60
C ILE A 163 -1.59 7.67 3.44
N ASP A 164 -1.86 8.89 3.91
CA ASP A 164 -3.18 9.50 3.80
C ASP A 164 -3.53 9.90 2.36
N LYS A 165 -2.57 10.49 1.62
CA LYS A 165 -2.73 10.76 0.18
C LYS A 165 -3.00 9.49 -0.65
N LEU A 166 -2.27 8.40 -0.39
CA LEU A 166 -2.51 7.10 -1.04
C LEU A 166 -3.92 6.54 -0.79
N LYS A 167 -4.49 6.78 0.41
CA LYS A 167 -5.89 6.41 0.71
C LYS A 167 -6.86 7.28 -0.06
N GLN A 168 -6.63 8.59 -0.13
CA GLN A 168 -7.49 9.53 -0.87
C GLN A 168 -7.54 9.17 -2.35
N VAL A 169 -6.39 8.95 -2.99
CA VAL A 169 -6.31 8.47 -4.38
C VAL A 169 -7.09 7.17 -4.55
N SER A 170 -6.88 6.19 -3.66
CA SER A 170 -7.60 4.91 -3.72
C SER A 170 -9.11 5.03 -3.65
N ALA A 171 -9.61 5.98 -2.85
CA ALA A 171 -11.03 6.14 -2.59
C ALA A 171 -11.77 6.81 -3.75
N HIS A 172 -11.06 7.63 -4.54
CA HIS A 172 -11.63 8.36 -5.67
C HIS A 172 -11.41 7.67 -7.02
N LEU A 173 -10.50 6.69 -7.12
CA LEU A 173 -10.24 5.97 -8.36
C LEU A 173 -11.47 5.11 -8.79
N PRO A 174 -12.00 5.31 -10.02
CA PRO A 174 -13.02 4.45 -10.61
C PRO A 174 -12.57 3.00 -10.71
N LYS A 175 -13.53 2.06 -10.75
CA LYS A 175 -13.22 0.62 -10.82
C LYS A 175 -12.56 0.24 -12.15
N GLU A 176 -12.93 0.95 -13.20
CA GLU A 176 -12.47 0.82 -14.58
C GLU A 176 -10.96 1.03 -14.71
N MET A 177 -10.35 1.81 -13.81
CA MET A 177 -8.91 2.11 -13.80
C MET A 177 -8.09 1.11 -12.97
N ASN A 178 -8.70 0.04 -12.46
CA ASN A 178 -8.04 -0.94 -11.59
C ASN A 178 -7.25 -0.28 -10.43
N PRO A 179 -7.96 0.27 -9.41
CA PRO A 179 -7.33 1.05 -8.33
C PRO A 179 -6.16 0.33 -7.62
N GLU A 180 -6.24 -1.00 -7.53
CA GLU A 180 -5.17 -1.81 -6.94
C GLU A 180 -3.88 -1.76 -7.77
N GLN A 181 -3.96 -1.77 -9.10
CA GLN A 181 -2.77 -1.63 -9.95
C GLN A 181 -2.21 -0.22 -9.93
N ALA A 182 -3.08 0.78 -10.03
CA ALA A 182 -2.70 2.19 -9.90
C ALA A 182 -1.92 2.46 -8.60
N GLN A 183 -2.43 2.01 -7.44
CA GLN A 183 -1.74 2.15 -6.17
C GLN A 183 -0.37 1.47 -6.14
N ARG A 184 -0.23 0.28 -6.76
CA ARG A 184 1.05 -0.44 -6.80
C ARG A 184 2.09 0.32 -7.60
N LYS A 185 1.71 0.82 -8.78
CA LYS A 185 2.58 1.64 -9.62
C LYS A 185 3.04 2.87 -8.82
N LEU A 186 2.11 3.56 -8.17
CA LEU A 186 2.39 4.74 -7.34
C LEU A 186 3.36 4.45 -6.19
N ILE A 187 3.12 3.41 -5.38
CA ILE A 187 4.02 3.00 -4.29
C ILE A 187 5.41 2.63 -4.81
N LYS A 188 5.49 1.91 -5.94
CA LYS A 188 6.76 1.53 -6.56
C LYS A 188 7.58 2.76 -6.95
N ILE A 189 6.93 3.80 -7.50
CA ILE A 189 7.59 5.03 -7.91
C ILE A 189 8.07 5.82 -6.68
N ILE A 190 7.24 5.91 -5.63
CA ILE A 190 7.64 6.53 -4.36
C ILE A 190 8.93 5.87 -3.84
N ILE A 191 8.96 4.54 -3.77
CA ILE A 191 10.15 3.80 -3.33
C ILE A 191 11.33 4.05 -4.28
N GLY A 192 11.11 4.05 -5.59
CA GLY A 192 12.15 4.32 -6.59
C GLY A 192 12.80 5.69 -6.40
N VAL A 193 12.00 6.74 -6.20
CA VAL A 193 12.49 8.11 -5.95
C VAL A 193 13.25 8.19 -4.63
N ILE A 194 12.76 7.58 -3.55
CA ILE A 194 13.48 7.50 -2.28
C ILE A 194 14.84 6.82 -2.46
N LEU A 195 14.90 5.71 -3.20
CA LEU A 195 16.15 5.00 -3.47
C LEU A 195 17.13 5.84 -4.28
N HIS A 196 16.67 6.59 -5.28
CA HIS A 196 17.52 7.53 -6.01
C HIS A 196 18.09 8.61 -5.09
N VAL A 197 17.25 9.22 -4.26
CA VAL A 197 17.73 10.27 -3.35
C VAL A 197 18.72 9.70 -2.33
N MET A 198 18.46 8.51 -1.77
CA MET A 198 19.40 7.83 -0.88
C MET A 198 20.72 7.47 -1.57
N GLU A 199 20.69 7.10 -2.85
CA GLU A 199 21.89 6.81 -3.64
C GLU A 199 22.70 8.09 -3.90
N GLU A 200 22.06 9.22 -4.13
CA GLU A 200 22.75 10.51 -4.32
C GLU A 200 23.25 11.14 -3.00
N MET A 201 22.98 10.54 -1.84
CA MET A 201 23.53 10.99 -0.56
C MET A 201 24.94 10.45 -0.31
N ASP A 202 25.78 11.27 0.31
CA ASP A 202 27.06 10.83 0.87
C ASP A 202 26.85 10.06 2.18
N ASP A 203 27.81 9.18 2.50
CA ASP A 203 27.75 8.32 3.69
C ASP A 203 27.81 9.11 5.01
N ASP A 204 28.35 10.33 4.99
CA ASP A 204 28.60 11.22 6.13
C ASP A 204 27.61 12.39 6.23
N ILE A 205 26.51 12.35 5.46
CA ILE A 205 25.48 13.39 5.49
C ILE A 205 24.90 13.59 6.91
N PRO A 206 24.75 14.84 7.39
CA PRO A 206 24.16 15.10 8.69
C PRO A 206 22.74 14.52 8.82
N PRO A 207 22.35 13.95 9.98
CA PRO A 207 21.04 13.31 10.15
C PRO A 207 19.84 14.21 9.82
N VAL A 208 19.93 15.51 10.12
CA VAL A 208 18.86 16.48 9.83
C VAL A 208 18.69 16.67 8.32
N GLU A 209 19.79 16.79 7.58
CA GLU A 209 19.75 16.94 6.13
C GLU A 209 19.30 15.64 5.46
N ARG A 210 19.72 14.48 5.99
CA ARG A 210 19.24 13.17 5.56
C ARG A 210 17.72 13.04 5.69
N SER A 211 17.18 13.35 6.87
CA SER A 211 15.73 13.35 7.13
C SER A 211 15.00 14.26 6.15
N LYS A 212 15.49 15.50 5.98
CA LYS A 212 14.90 16.46 5.04
C LYS A 212 14.82 15.92 3.62
N ARG A 213 15.95 15.45 3.07
CA ARG A 213 16.01 14.94 1.70
C ARG A 213 15.15 13.68 1.50
N ILE A 214 15.09 12.78 2.48
CA ILE A 214 14.18 11.61 2.41
C ILE A 214 12.71 12.05 2.45
N GLY A 215 12.37 13.01 3.31
CA GLY A 215 11.03 13.58 3.40
C GLY A 215 10.57 14.23 2.10
N GLU A 216 11.45 15.00 1.46
CA GLU A 216 11.24 15.57 0.13
C GLU A 216 11.11 14.48 -0.94
N ALA A 217 11.94 13.44 -0.89
CA ALA A 217 11.86 12.30 -1.81
C ALA A 217 10.51 11.54 -1.73
N ILE A 218 9.95 11.39 -0.53
CA ILE A 218 8.61 10.80 -0.35
C ILE A 218 7.56 11.63 -1.10
N ARG A 219 7.59 12.95 -0.93
CA ARG A 219 6.64 13.87 -1.59
C ARG A 219 6.85 13.92 -3.10
N LEU A 220 8.09 14.07 -3.57
CA LEU A 220 8.43 14.02 -4.99
C LEU A 220 8.01 12.70 -5.63
N GLY A 221 8.24 11.58 -4.94
CA GLY A 221 7.83 10.26 -5.37
C GLY A 221 6.33 10.12 -5.54
N TYR A 222 5.53 10.70 -4.63
CA TYR A 222 4.08 10.75 -4.76
C TYR A 222 3.67 11.65 -5.93
N SER A 223 4.16 12.89 -5.95
CA SER A 223 3.83 13.89 -6.97
C SER A 223 4.15 13.42 -8.38
N TYR A 224 5.35 12.88 -8.60
CA TYR A 224 5.72 12.30 -9.88
C TYR A 224 4.94 11.03 -10.18
N GLY A 225 4.72 10.19 -9.16
CA GLY A 225 3.99 8.94 -9.32
C GLY A 225 2.53 9.12 -9.74
N LEU A 226 1.87 10.24 -9.43
CA LEU A 226 0.50 10.54 -9.84
C LEU A 226 0.30 10.57 -11.36
N THR A 227 1.38 10.80 -12.13
CA THR A 227 1.35 10.75 -13.60
C THR A 227 0.86 9.39 -14.12
N TYR A 228 1.09 8.29 -13.41
CA TYR A 228 0.58 6.98 -13.83
C TYR A 228 -0.94 6.87 -13.69
N PRO A 229 -1.54 6.94 -12.48
CA PRO A 229 -2.98 6.81 -12.37
C PRO A 229 -3.75 7.93 -13.07
N PHE A 230 -3.27 9.17 -13.03
CA PHE A 230 -4.06 10.33 -13.46
C PHE A 230 -3.71 10.89 -14.83
N ILE A 231 -2.64 10.41 -15.48
CA ILE A 231 -2.34 10.78 -16.86
C ILE A 231 -2.36 9.53 -17.73
N ASP A 232 -1.53 8.54 -17.42
CA ASP A 232 -1.36 7.32 -18.22
C ASP A 232 -2.62 6.44 -18.21
N ASP A 233 -2.93 5.85 -17.05
CA ASP A 233 -4.04 4.90 -16.88
C ASP A 233 -5.40 5.58 -17.16
N LEU A 234 -5.55 6.87 -16.84
CA LEU A 234 -6.81 7.60 -17.08
C LEU A 234 -7.09 7.77 -18.58
N LEU A 235 -6.09 8.20 -19.37
CA LEU A 235 -6.25 8.38 -20.81
C LEU A 235 -6.41 7.05 -21.56
N ASP A 236 -5.84 5.97 -21.03
CA ASP A 236 -5.95 4.63 -21.60
C ASP A 236 -7.25 3.91 -21.18
N SER A 237 -7.91 4.35 -20.11
CA SER A 237 -9.17 3.78 -19.62
C SER A 237 -10.40 4.20 -20.45
N SER A 238 -11.53 3.54 -20.20
CA SER A 238 -12.85 3.92 -20.74
C SER A 238 -13.62 4.92 -19.86
N VAL A 239 -12.98 5.54 -18.86
CA VAL A 239 -13.64 6.47 -17.92
C VAL A 239 -14.06 7.76 -18.62
N LEU A 240 -13.19 8.29 -19.47
CA LEU A 240 -13.42 9.53 -20.22
C LEU A 240 -13.91 9.20 -21.63
N THR A 241 -14.85 10.00 -22.13
CA THR A 241 -15.24 10.02 -23.55
C THR A 241 -14.08 10.52 -24.43
N ASP A 242 -14.11 10.25 -25.73
CA ASP A 242 -13.04 10.70 -26.64
C ASP A 242 -12.86 12.23 -26.63
N GLN A 243 -13.96 12.98 -26.52
CA GLN A 243 -13.92 14.44 -26.38
C GLN A 243 -13.29 14.88 -25.05
N GLU A 244 -13.64 14.22 -23.95
CA GLU A 244 -13.02 14.48 -22.64
C GLU A 244 -11.52 14.13 -22.64
N LYS A 245 -11.11 13.04 -23.31
CA LYS A 245 -9.70 12.67 -23.47
C LYS A 245 -8.92 13.72 -24.26
N GLU A 246 -9.50 14.26 -25.33
CA GLU A 246 -8.89 15.33 -26.11
C GLU A 246 -8.72 16.61 -25.27
N GLN A 247 -9.78 17.02 -24.56
CA GLN A 247 -9.73 18.17 -23.64
C GLN A 247 -8.70 17.96 -22.52
N TYR A 248 -8.63 16.76 -21.93
CA TYR A 248 -7.68 16.42 -20.88
C TYR A 248 -6.23 16.42 -21.38
N SER A 249 -5.99 15.85 -22.56
CA SER A 249 -4.67 15.80 -23.18
C SER A 249 -4.19 17.21 -23.54
N HIS A 250 -5.08 18.06 -24.06
CA HIS A 250 -4.79 19.46 -24.32
C HIS A 250 -4.41 20.23 -23.04
N MET A 251 -5.09 19.96 -21.92
CA MET A 251 -4.79 20.55 -20.62
C MET A 251 -3.38 20.17 -20.14
N ILE A 252 -3.01 18.89 -20.22
CA ILE A 252 -1.68 18.41 -19.82
C ILE A 252 -0.60 19.03 -20.72
N ARG A 253 -0.80 19.02 -22.04
CA ARG A 253 0.14 19.61 -23.00
C ARG A 253 0.33 21.10 -22.71
N THR A 254 -0.75 21.82 -22.45
CA THR A 254 -0.73 23.24 -22.09
C THR A 254 0.05 23.48 -20.79
N ALA A 255 -0.11 22.60 -19.79
CA ALA A 255 0.61 22.70 -18.52
C ALA A 255 2.13 22.51 -18.68
N ILE A 256 2.54 21.53 -19.51
CA ILE A 256 3.95 21.26 -19.80
C ILE A 256 4.56 22.43 -20.58
N LEU A 257 3.91 22.88 -21.66
CA LEU A 257 4.43 23.95 -22.52
C LEU A 257 4.49 25.31 -21.83
N ASN A 258 3.43 25.70 -21.10
CA ASN A 258 3.40 26.99 -20.43
C ASN A 258 4.01 26.97 -19.02
N ARG A 259 4.44 25.78 -18.54
CA ARG A 259 4.98 25.56 -17.19
C ARG A 259 4.06 26.00 -16.05
N VAL A 260 2.75 26.06 -16.31
CA VAL A 260 1.70 26.46 -15.36
C VAL A 260 0.47 25.62 -15.60
N VAL A 261 -0.12 25.08 -14.54
CA VAL A 261 -1.37 24.31 -14.64
C VAL A 261 -2.52 25.26 -14.97
N PRO A 262 -3.20 25.08 -16.11
CA PRO A 262 -4.33 25.95 -16.48
C PRO A 262 -5.51 25.74 -15.53
N GLU A 263 -6.35 26.76 -15.41
CA GLU A 263 -7.62 26.65 -14.68
C GLU A 263 -8.53 25.60 -15.32
N LEU A 264 -9.31 24.91 -14.48
CA LEU A 264 -10.23 23.89 -14.96
C LEU A 264 -11.37 24.56 -15.75
N GLY A 265 -11.44 24.30 -17.05
CA GLY A 265 -12.52 24.78 -17.92
C GLY A 265 -13.88 24.15 -17.60
N GLU A 266 -14.89 24.44 -18.42
CA GLU A 266 -16.18 23.75 -18.32
C GLU A 266 -16.03 22.29 -18.75
N TRP A 267 -16.55 21.37 -17.92
CA TRP A 267 -16.62 19.95 -18.21
C TRP A 267 -18.09 19.54 -18.24
N SER A 268 -18.55 19.08 -19.40
CA SER A 268 -19.90 18.55 -19.58
C SER A 268 -19.89 17.03 -19.37
N GLY A 269 -20.32 16.56 -18.19
CA GLY A 269 -20.41 15.12 -17.93
C GLY A 269 -20.53 14.75 -16.45
N GLU A 270 -20.83 13.48 -16.18
CA GLU A 270 -20.93 12.93 -14.82
C GLU A 270 -19.56 12.80 -14.11
N ASN A 271 -18.46 12.87 -14.88
CA ASN A 271 -17.08 12.72 -14.39
C ASN A 271 -16.50 13.97 -13.69
N MET A 272 -17.22 15.10 -13.70
CA MET A 272 -16.72 16.39 -13.18
C MET A 272 -16.18 16.33 -11.73
N PRO A 273 -16.83 15.66 -10.75
CA PRO A 273 -16.28 15.56 -9.40
C PRO A 273 -14.92 14.84 -9.34
N PHE A 274 -14.76 13.78 -10.13
CA PHE A 274 -13.50 13.03 -10.23
C PHE A 274 -12.41 13.87 -10.91
N ILE A 275 -12.74 14.53 -12.03
CA ILE A 275 -11.79 15.41 -12.72
C ILE A 275 -11.34 16.59 -11.86
N ARG A 276 -12.22 17.20 -11.05
CA ARG A 276 -11.81 18.24 -10.10
C ARG A 276 -10.81 17.74 -9.07
N PHE A 277 -11.04 16.55 -8.52
CA PHE A 277 -10.12 15.91 -7.59
C PHE A 277 -8.76 15.66 -8.26
N VAL A 278 -8.76 15.08 -9.45
CA VAL A 278 -7.55 14.80 -10.23
C VAL A 278 -6.79 16.08 -10.57
N HIS A 279 -7.48 17.11 -11.05
CA HIS A 279 -6.88 18.42 -11.37
C HIS A 279 -6.22 19.04 -10.14
N SER A 280 -6.89 19.02 -8.98
CA SER A 280 -6.33 19.53 -7.72
C SER A 280 -5.06 18.78 -7.32
N GLU A 281 -5.08 17.44 -7.36
CA GLU A 281 -3.91 16.62 -6.99
C GLU A 281 -2.73 16.82 -7.96
N LEU A 282 -3.00 16.87 -9.27
CA LEU A 282 -1.97 17.15 -10.27
C LEU A 282 -1.43 18.57 -10.18
N LYS A 283 -2.26 19.56 -9.84
CA LYS A 283 -1.83 20.95 -9.62
C LYS A 283 -0.86 21.04 -8.44
N GLU A 284 -1.23 20.48 -7.29
CA GLU A 284 -0.36 20.43 -6.11
C GLU A 284 0.97 19.72 -6.42
N ALA A 285 0.90 18.57 -7.11
CA ALA A 285 2.09 17.81 -7.50
C ALA A 285 3.01 18.58 -8.45
N PHE A 286 2.45 19.24 -9.46
CA PHE A 286 3.18 20.04 -10.43
C PHE A 286 3.89 21.21 -9.77
N GLU A 287 3.18 21.97 -8.92
CA GLU A 287 3.73 23.11 -8.19
C GLU A 287 4.85 22.67 -7.23
N TYR A 288 4.68 21.53 -6.55
CA TYR A 288 5.69 20.98 -5.65
C TYR A 288 6.98 20.57 -6.40
N ILE A 289 6.87 19.84 -7.51
CA ILE A 289 8.04 19.46 -8.33
C ILE A 289 8.77 20.70 -8.84
N ARG A 290 8.03 21.65 -9.44
CA ARG A 290 8.60 22.89 -9.98
C ARG A 290 9.30 23.72 -8.89
N GLY A 291 8.70 23.82 -7.70
CA GLY A 291 9.26 24.56 -6.57
C GLY A 291 10.49 23.90 -5.93
N TYR A 292 10.65 22.59 -6.07
CA TYR A 292 11.82 21.85 -5.60
C TYR A 292 13.02 21.97 -6.56
N GLN A 293 12.76 22.10 -7.86
CA GLN A 293 13.80 22.10 -8.89
C GLN A 293 14.61 23.40 -8.94
N ARG A 294 15.91 23.26 -9.19
CA ARG A 294 16.77 24.40 -9.60
C ARG A 294 16.32 24.90 -10.98
N GLU A 295 16.47 26.20 -11.23
CA GLU A 295 16.06 26.83 -12.50
C GLU A 295 16.67 26.13 -13.74
N ASP A 296 17.93 25.73 -13.68
CA ASP A 296 18.63 25.05 -14.79
C ASP A 296 18.12 23.61 -15.06
N MET A 297 17.51 22.96 -14.07
CA MET A 297 16.95 21.61 -14.19
C MET A 297 15.48 21.61 -14.59
N GLN A 298 14.79 22.75 -14.49
CA GLN A 298 13.39 22.88 -14.90
C GLN A 298 13.25 22.70 -16.41
N ASP A 299 14.16 23.28 -17.21
CA ASP A 299 14.14 23.13 -18.67
C ASP A 299 14.22 21.66 -19.08
N ALA A 300 15.18 20.92 -18.50
CA ALA A 300 15.34 19.49 -18.73
C ALA A 300 14.11 18.69 -18.28
N PHE A 301 13.48 19.04 -17.16
CA PHE A 301 12.25 18.39 -16.71
C PHE A 301 11.10 18.58 -17.69
N PHE A 302 10.83 19.81 -18.14
CA PHE A 302 9.72 20.10 -19.05
C PHE A 302 9.97 19.53 -20.44
N GLU A 303 11.20 19.59 -20.93
CA GLU A 303 11.59 18.98 -22.20
C GLU A 303 11.37 17.46 -22.17
N GLN A 304 11.91 16.76 -21.17
CA GLN A 304 11.74 15.30 -21.06
C GLN A 304 10.28 14.90 -20.82
N SER A 305 9.52 15.71 -20.07
CA SER A 305 8.08 15.50 -19.87
C SER A 305 7.30 15.66 -21.16
N PHE A 306 7.65 16.64 -21.99
CA PHE A 306 7.05 16.84 -23.31
C PHE A 306 7.39 15.67 -24.24
N VAL A 307 8.66 15.25 -24.31
CA VAL A 307 9.08 14.09 -25.12
C VAL A 307 8.32 12.84 -24.73
N PHE A 308 8.23 12.57 -23.43
CA PHE A 308 7.47 11.44 -22.91
C PHE A 308 5.99 11.53 -23.32
N PHE A 309 5.30 12.63 -22.96
CA PHE A 309 3.87 12.78 -23.19
C PHE A 309 3.51 12.76 -24.68
N HIS A 310 4.26 13.50 -25.51
CA HIS A 310 4.00 13.56 -26.94
C HIS A 310 4.21 12.19 -27.63
N SER A 311 5.25 11.45 -27.24
CA SER A 311 5.48 10.09 -27.76
C SER A 311 4.36 9.12 -27.37
N GLN A 312 3.72 9.29 -26.21
CA GLN A 312 2.53 8.51 -25.83
C GLN A 312 1.31 8.87 -26.66
N GLU A 313 1.08 10.16 -26.94
CA GLU A 313 -0.02 10.60 -27.78
C GLU A 313 0.07 10.02 -29.21
N LEU A 314 1.27 10.05 -29.80
CA LEU A 314 1.53 9.44 -31.11
C LEU A 314 1.30 7.92 -31.12
N ASP A 315 1.50 7.25 -29.99
CA ASP A 315 1.27 5.82 -29.86
C ASP A 315 -0.23 5.49 -29.70
N ARG A 316 -0.97 6.29 -28.91
CA ARG A 316 -2.41 6.10 -28.67
C ARG A 316 -3.28 6.24 -29.90
N ILE A 317 -2.89 7.07 -30.87
CA ILE A 317 -3.66 7.27 -32.11
C ILE A 317 -3.48 6.14 -33.12
N LYS A 318 -2.59 5.17 -32.85
CA LYS A 318 -2.35 4.07 -33.79
C LYS A 318 -3.51 3.08 -33.78
N ASP A 319 -3.91 2.67 -34.97
CA ASP A 319 -4.93 1.65 -35.16
C ASP A 319 -4.30 0.39 -35.78
N LEU A 320 -4.46 -0.74 -35.09
CA LEU A 320 -3.95 -2.02 -35.54
C LEU A 320 -4.52 -2.42 -36.91
N SER A 321 -5.61 -1.82 -37.40
CA SER A 321 -6.18 -2.02 -38.74
C SER A 321 -5.34 -1.42 -39.88
N ASN A 322 -4.49 -0.43 -39.60
CA ASN A 322 -3.66 0.23 -40.60
C ASN A 322 -2.45 -0.64 -41.00
N PRO A 323 -2.31 -1.08 -42.27
CA PRO A 323 -1.21 -1.94 -42.72
C PRO A 323 0.09 -1.18 -43.09
N GLU A 324 0.06 0.15 -43.07
CA GLU A 324 1.11 0.99 -43.67
C GLU A 324 2.16 1.50 -42.69
N TYR A 325 2.08 1.19 -41.39
CA TYR A 325 3.10 1.66 -40.43
C TYR A 325 4.49 1.14 -40.80
N SER A 326 5.45 2.06 -40.87
CA SER A 326 6.87 1.77 -41.01
C SER A 326 7.46 1.19 -39.72
N ASN A 327 8.64 0.56 -39.81
CA ASN A 327 9.34 0.11 -38.60
C ASN A 327 9.69 1.30 -37.69
N GLU A 328 10.08 2.44 -38.28
CA GLU A 328 10.38 3.67 -37.56
C GLU A 328 9.18 4.17 -36.74
N GLU A 329 7.97 4.21 -37.31
CA GLU A 329 6.73 4.60 -36.60
C GLU A 329 6.36 3.62 -35.48
N LEU A 330 6.74 2.35 -35.61
CA LEU A 330 6.51 1.34 -34.58
C LEU A 330 7.52 1.44 -33.43
N PHE A 331 8.80 1.68 -33.71
CA PHE A 331 9.87 1.57 -32.70
C PHE A 331 10.34 2.91 -32.12
N ILE A 332 10.36 4.01 -32.88
CA ILE A 332 10.90 5.29 -32.39
C ILE A 332 10.07 5.87 -31.23
N PRO A 333 8.73 5.99 -31.32
CA PRO A 333 7.93 6.49 -30.20
C PRO A 333 8.09 5.65 -28.94
N ILE A 334 8.24 4.34 -29.11
CA ILE A 334 8.46 3.37 -28.02
C ILE A 334 9.82 3.58 -27.34
N ILE A 335 10.88 3.83 -28.11
CA ILE A 335 12.20 4.20 -27.57
C ILE A 335 12.08 5.49 -26.76
N LEU A 336 11.43 6.53 -27.29
CA LEU A 336 11.26 7.82 -26.62
C LEU A 336 10.46 7.70 -25.32
N LYS A 337 9.28 7.09 -25.37
CA LYS A 337 8.42 6.84 -24.21
C LYS A 337 9.14 6.07 -23.10
N SER A 338 9.77 4.95 -23.45
CA SER A 338 10.39 4.05 -22.47
C SER A 338 11.68 4.62 -21.85
N SER A 339 12.43 5.46 -22.58
CA SER A 339 13.63 6.12 -22.06
C SER A 339 13.30 7.37 -21.24
N SER A 340 12.43 8.24 -21.76
CA SER A 340 12.11 9.53 -21.13
C SER A 340 11.46 9.37 -19.75
N SER A 341 10.57 8.37 -19.58
CA SER A 341 9.97 8.05 -18.27
C SER A 341 10.97 7.78 -17.15
N ARG A 342 12.20 7.37 -17.50
CA ARG A 342 13.28 7.12 -16.53
C ARG A 342 14.20 8.31 -16.36
N LEU A 343 14.45 9.05 -17.44
CA LEU A 343 15.29 10.25 -17.41
C LEU A 343 14.64 11.37 -16.58
N ILE A 344 13.30 11.48 -16.59
CA ILE A 344 12.56 12.46 -15.79
C ILE A 344 12.85 12.33 -14.29
N VAL A 345 13.10 11.12 -13.76
CA VAL A 345 13.31 10.93 -12.32
C VAL A 345 14.49 11.74 -11.78
N ARG A 346 15.60 11.85 -12.54
CA ARG A 346 16.78 12.62 -12.12
C ARG A 346 16.49 14.12 -12.09
N SER A 347 15.73 14.64 -13.05
CA SER A 347 15.34 16.05 -13.04
C SER A 347 14.33 16.34 -11.93
N VAL A 348 13.40 15.42 -11.63
CA VAL A 348 12.47 15.53 -10.48
C VAL A 348 13.22 15.69 -9.16
N ILE A 349 14.30 14.94 -8.94
CA ILE A 349 15.09 15.01 -7.70
C ILE A 349 16.24 16.03 -7.74
N SER A 350 16.37 16.81 -8.82
CA SER A 350 17.49 17.73 -9.06
C SER A 350 18.87 17.08 -8.90
N ALA A 351 19.02 15.84 -9.38
CA ALA A 351 20.29 15.14 -9.33
C ALA A 351 21.30 15.78 -10.30
N PRO A 352 22.61 15.76 -10.00
CA PRO A 352 23.64 16.26 -10.93
C PRO A 352 23.58 15.57 -12.30
N THR A 353 24.02 16.26 -13.35
CA THR A 353 24.16 15.66 -14.69
C THR A 353 25.14 14.50 -14.67
N ASP A 354 24.75 13.36 -15.25
CA ASP A 354 25.59 12.17 -15.42
C ASP A 354 25.34 11.58 -16.81
N ASP A 355 26.18 11.95 -17.77
CA ASP A 355 26.07 11.49 -19.17
C ASP A 355 26.11 9.97 -19.29
N GLY A 356 26.84 9.30 -18.37
CA GLY A 356 26.90 7.85 -18.31
C GLY A 356 25.57 7.24 -17.88
N PHE A 357 24.92 7.82 -16.87
CA PHE A 357 23.57 7.43 -16.46
C PHE A 357 22.59 7.65 -17.60
N ASP A 358 22.57 8.84 -18.20
CA ASP A 358 21.58 9.20 -19.23
C ASP A 358 21.68 8.25 -20.42
N GLN A 359 22.91 7.92 -20.83
CA GLN A 359 23.16 6.96 -21.90
C GLN A 359 22.69 5.54 -21.53
N ARG A 360 23.06 5.03 -20.34
CA ARG A 360 22.65 3.68 -19.89
C ARG A 360 21.13 3.56 -19.78
N THR A 361 20.49 4.56 -19.19
CA THR A 361 19.04 4.63 -18.99
C THR A 361 18.29 4.72 -20.31
N PHE A 362 18.78 5.54 -21.25
CA PHE A 362 18.19 5.69 -22.58
C PHE A 362 18.14 4.36 -23.34
N PHE A 363 19.28 3.67 -23.45
CA PHE A 363 19.35 2.40 -24.18
C PHE A 363 18.58 1.26 -23.50
N TYR A 364 18.53 1.28 -22.16
CA TYR A 364 17.81 0.26 -21.39
C TYR A 364 16.28 0.36 -21.53
N GLY A 365 15.74 1.55 -21.85
CA GLY A 365 14.30 1.76 -22.03
C GLY A 365 13.66 0.73 -22.97
N LEU A 366 14.23 0.58 -24.18
CA LEU A 366 13.71 -0.33 -25.20
C LEU A 366 13.76 -1.82 -24.78
N TYR A 367 14.80 -2.22 -24.04
CA TYR A 367 14.91 -3.60 -23.53
C TYR A 367 13.71 -3.97 -22.66
N ASN A 368 13.34 -3.09 -21.74
CA ASN A 368 12.22 -3.33 -20.86
C ASN A 368 10.89 -3.28 -21.61
N GLN A 369 10.71 -2.31 -22.50
CA GLN A 369 9.46 -2.18 -23.25
C GLN A 369 9.19 -3.40 -24.12
N LEU A 370 10.20 -3.93 -24.84
CA LEU A 370 10.04 -5.16 -25.61
C LEU A 370 9.78 -6.39 -24.72
N ALA A 371 10.36 -6.44 -23.53
CA ALA A 371 10.09 -7.52 -22.58
C ALA A 371 8.64 -7.49 -22.05
N ASP A 372 8.12 -6.29 -21.75
CA ASP A 372 6.77 -6.07 -21.26
C ASP A 372 5.75 -6.32 -22.39
N ASP A 373 5.95 -5.77 -23.59
CA ASP A 373 5.10 -6.03 -24.78
C ASP A 373 5.07 -7.51 -25.15
N PHE A 374 6.19 -8.24 -25.04
CA PHE A 374 6.22 -9.69 -25.26
C PHE A 374 5.39 -10.43 -24.21
N ALA A 375 5.43 -9.96 -22.96
CA ALA A 375 4.61 -10.54 -21.91
C ALA A 375 3.12 -10.31 -22.25
N ASP A 376 2.73 -9.08 -22.55
CA ASP A 376 1.32 -8.70 -22.58
C ASP A 376 0.68 -8.76 -23.98
N MET A 377 1.43 -9.24 -24.99
CA MET A 377 1.03 -9.33 -26.40
C MET A 377 -0.38 -9.83 -26.68
N PHE A 378 -0.89 -10.78 -25.88
CA PHE A 378 -2.21 -11.37 -26.11
C PHE A 378 -3.35 -10.54 -25.54
N ASP A 379 -3.08 -9.82 -24.46
CA ASP A 379 -4.05 -8.91 -23.86
C ASP A 379 -4.07 -7.62 -24.72
N ASP A 380 -2.90 -7.11 -25.12
CA ASP A 380 -2.77 -6.01 -26.09
C ASP A 380 -3.49 -6.31 -27.42
N MET A 381 -3.35 -7.53 -27.94
CA MET A 381 -4.03 -7.95 -29.17
C MET A 381 -5.56 -7.95 -29.04
N LYS A 382 -6.09 -8.28 -27.85
CA LYS A 382 -7.56 -8.24 -27.61
C LYS A 382 -8.05 -6.80 -27.50
N GLU A 383 -7.24 -5.93 -26.91
CA GLU A 383 -7.54 -4.50 -26.75
C GLU A 383 -7.32 -3.71 -28.05
N GLY A 384 -6.68 -4.32 -29.05
CA GLY A 384 -6.39 -3.68 -30.33
C GLY A 384 -5.19 -2.72 -30.27
N ALA A 385 -4.39 -2.79 -29.20
CA ALA A 385 -3.22 -1.95 -29.03
C ALA A 385 -2.13 -2.25 -30.07
N VAL A 386 -1.51 -1.20 -30.61
CA VAL A 386 -0.44 -1.31 -31.60
C VAL A 386 0.91 -1.36 -30.91
N THR A 387 1.44 -2.56 -30.71
CA THR A 387 2.80 -2.80 -30.22
C THR A 387 3.62 -3.48 -31.32
N PRO A 388 4.97 -3.49 -31.24
CA PRO A 388 5.79 -4.19 -32.20
C PRO A 388 5.40 -5.67 -32.33
N TYR A 389 4.99 -6.31 -31.22
CA TYR A 389 4.55 -7.69 -31.20
C TYR A 389 3.16 -7.87 -31.82
N THR A 390 2.16 -7.07 -31.48
CA THR A 390 0.82 -7.21 -32.05
C THR A 390 0.81 -6.90 -33.55
N TYR A 391 1.53 -5.87 -33.96
CA TYR A 391 1.64 -5.48 -35.36
C TYR A 391 2.35 -6.55 -36.20
N TYR A 392 3.50 -7.05 -35.73
CA TYR A 392 4.20 -8.15 -36.39
C TYR A 392 3.33 -9.40 -36.49
N LEU A 393 2.60 -9.75 -35.42
CA LEU A 393 1.70 -10.91 -35.43
C LEU A 393 0.63 -10.79 -36.51
N LYS A 394 0.07 -9.60 -36.71
CA LYS A 394 -1.00 -9.37 -37.68
C LYS A 394 -0.50 -9.36 -39.13
N TYR A 395 0.63 -8.69 -39.40
CA TYR A 395 1.04 -8.38 -40.77
C TYR A 395 2.24 -9.18 -41.32
N ARG A 396 2.94 -10.00 -40.51
CA ARG A 396 4.12 -10.77 -40.94
C ARG A 396 3.94 -11.64 -42.19
N GLY A 397 2.70 -12.10 -42.47
CA GLY A 397 2.41 -12.90 -43.66
C GLY A 397 2.25 -12.09 -44.95
N GLN A 398 2.03 -10.78 -44.82
CA GLN A 398 1.82 -9.84 -45.94
C GLN A 398 3.02 -8.93 -46.15
N ARG A 399 3.78 -8.64 -45.07
CA ARG A 399 4.92 -7.73 -45.08
C ARG A 399 6.20 -8.41 -44.60
N THR A 400 7.13 -8.58 -45.54
CA THR A 400 8.45 -9.21 -45.31
C THR A 400 9.52 -8.22 -44.83
N ASP A 401 9.24 -6.92 -44.89
CA ASP A 401 10.13 -5.84 -44.46
C ASP A 401 10.03 -5.54 -42.95
N LEU A 402 9.05 -6.13 -42.26
CA LEU A 402 8.87 -5.94 -40.82
C LEU A 402 10.01 -6.57 -40.02
N ILE A 403 10.52 -5.80 -39.05
CA ILE A 403 11.51 -6.29 -38.09
C ILE A 403 10.79 -7.21 -37.10
N ASN A 404 11.34 -8.42 -36.92
CA ASN A 404 10.88 -9.33 -35.89
C ASN A 404 11.25 -8.78 -34.50
N PRO A 405 10.27 -8.39 -33.67
CA PRO A 405 10.54 -7.74 -32.38
C PRO A 405 11.26 -8.64 -31.39
N PHE A 406 11.10 -9.97 -31.48
CA PHE A 406 11.81 -10.91 -30.62
C PHE A 406 13.29 -11.05 -30.97
N GLU A 407 13.64 -10.98 -32.25
CA GLU A 407 15.05 -10.95 -32.67
C GLU A 407 15.69 -9.58 -32.36
N LEU A 408 14.92 -8.50 -32.51
CA LEU A 408 15.36 -7.17 -32.08
C LEU A 408 15.60 -7.12 -30.57
N TYR A 409 14.75 -7.76 -29.76
CA TYR A 409 14.95 -7.88 -28.30
C TYR A 409 16.32 -8.47 -27.93
N TRP A 410 16.75 -9.54 -28.61
CA TRP A 410 18.10 -10.09 -28.41
C TRP A 410 19.20 -9.18 -28.94
N THR A 411 18.94 -8.46 -30.04
CA THR A 411 19.86 -7.44 -30.56
C THR A 411 20.09 -6.34 -29.52
N VAL A 412 19.02 -5.87 -28.87
CA VAL A 412 19.09 -4.89 -27.78
C VAL A 412 19.86 -5.44 -26.58
N ILE A 413 19.63 -6.69 -26.17
CA ILE A 413 20.40 -7.34 -25.09
C ILE A 413 21.90 -7.35 -25.41
N SER A 414 22.27 -7.75 -26.64
CA SER A 414 23.66 -7.77 -27.08
C SER A 414 24.27 -6.36 -27.07
N HIS A 415 23.54 -5.38 -27.59
CA HIS A 415 23.98 -3.99 -27.57
C HIS A 415 24.18 -3.46 -26.14
N LEU A 416 23.26 -3.76 -25.22
CA LEU A 416 23.39 -3.38 -23.81
C LEU A 416 24.65 -4.01 -23.19
N ILE A 417 24.85 -5.32 -23.35
CA ILE A 417 25.98 -6.01 -22.74
C ILE A 417 27.31 -5.48 -23.29
N HIS A 418 27.48 -5.43 -24.61
CA HIS A 418 28.79 -5.19 -25.21
C HIS A 418 29.11 -3.72 -25.46
N THR A 419 28.10 -2.91 -25.84
CA THR A 419 28.31 -1.51 -26.18
C THR A 419 28.10 -0.61 -24.96
N VAL A 420 26.99 -0.80 -24.24
CA VAL A 420 26.61 0.09 -23.13
C VAL A 420 27.37 -0.24 -21.85
N TYR A 421 27.41 -1.53 -21.47
CA TYR A 421 28.08 -2.02 -20.26
C TYR A 421 29.45 -2.67 -20.53
N ARG A 422 30.00 -2.51 -21.75
CA ARG A 422 31.39 -2.85 -22.11
C ARG A 422 31.79 -4.30 -21.76
N SER A 423 30.85 -5.23 -21.93
CA SER A 423 31.00 -6.66 -21.61
C SER A 423 31.30 -6.96 -20.15
N ASP A 424 30.86 -6.10 -19.21
CA ASP A 424 30.97 -6.35 -17.78
C ASP A 424 30.35 -7.71 -17.39
N PRO A 425 31.11 -8.62 -16.74
CA PRO A 425 30.60 -9.94 -16.38
C PRO A 425 29.35 -9.89 -15.51
N LYS A 426 29.28 -9.01 -14.51
CA LYS A 426 28.15 -8.97 -13.58
C LYS A 426 26.88 -8.51 -14.28
N THR A 427 26.99 -7.48 -15.12
CA THR A 427 25.89 -6.96 -15.93
C THR A 427 25.38 -8.00 -16.93
N ARG A 428 26.29 -8.71 -17.61
CA ARG A 428 25.91 -9.84 -18.48
C ARG A 428 25.09 -10.88 -17.72
N GLU A 429 25.56 -11.34 -16.55
CA GLU A 429 24.83 -12.32 -15.75
C GLU A 429 23.43 -11.81 -15.38
N VAL A 430 23.32 -10.58 -14.87
CA VAL A 430 22.04 -9.99 -14.44
C VAL A 430 21.04 -9.82 -15.60
N ILE A 431 21.48 -9.33 -16.76
CA ILE A 431 20.60 -9.14 -17.94
C ILE A 431 20.13 -10.49 -18.48
N LEU A 432 21.02 -11.49 -18.59
CA LEU A 432 20.66 -12.81 -19.09
C LEU A 432 19.77 -13.58 -18.09
N ASP A 433 20.05 -13.50 -16.79
CA ASP A 433 19.17 -14.02 -15.74
C ASP A 433 17.77 -13.46 -15.90
N ARG A 434 17.66 -12.13 -16.13
CA ARG A 434 16.38 -11.47 -16.28
C ARG A 434 15.64 -11.90 -17.54
N ALA A 435 16.34 -11.97 -18.68
CA ALA A 435 15.76 -12.39 -19.95
C ALA A 435 15.25 -13.85 -19.89
N ILE A 436 16.06 -14.77 -19.38
CA ILE A 436 15.69 -16.19 -19.23
C ILE A 436 14.53 -16.36 -18.25
N ASN A 437 14.57 -15.68 -17.10
CA ASN A 437 13.48 -15.70 -16.13
C ASN A 437 12.17 -15.13 -16.73
N GLY A 438 12.23 -14.07 -17.54
CA GLY A 438 11.08 -13.53 -18.28
C GLY A 438 10.43 -14.57 -19.19
N LEU A 439 11.23 -15.29 -19.98
CA LEU A 439 10.75 -16.36 -20.85
C LEU A 439 10.18 -17.56 -20.07
N LYS A 440 10.81 -17.94 -18.94
CA LYS A 440 10.29 -18.99 -18.04
C LYS A 440 8.90 -18.62 -17.52
N ARG A 441 8.70 -17.37 -17.07
CA ARG A 441 7.40 -16.88 -16.60
C ARG A 441 6.36 -16.84 -17.69
N CYS A 442 6.73 -16.39 -18.90
CA CYS A 442 5.82 -16.39 -20.04
C CYS A 442 5.35 -17.83 -20.32
N LYS A 443 6.27 -18.79 -20.39
CA LYS A 443 5.97 -20.22 -20.57
C LYS A 443 5.06 -20.79 -19.48
N GLU A 444 5.28 -20.43 -18.23
CA GLU A 444 4.42 -20.83 -17.10
C GLU A 444 3.02 -20.22 -17.22
N ARG A 445 2.89 -18.95 -17.62
CA ARG A 445 1.60 -18.24 -17.75
C ARG A 445 0.76 -18.75 -18.92
N VAL A 446 1.34 -18.90 -20.11
CA VAL A 446 0.58 -19.25 -21.33
C VAL A 446 0.48 -20.76 -21.56
N GLY A 447 1.26 -21.56 -20.83
CA GLY A 447 1.34 -23.01 -20.99
C GLY A 447 2.31 -23.45 -22.09
N PHE A 448 2.74 -24.72 -22.01
CA PHE A 448 3.80 -25.27 -22.86
C PHE A 448 3.48 -25.21 -24.37
N GLU A 449 2.29 -25.65 -24.78
CA GLU A 449 1.90 -25.71 -26.19
C GLU A 449 1.80 -24.30 -26.80
N LYS A 450 1.11 -23.38 -26.11
CA LYS A 450 0.98 -22.00 -26.58
C LYS A 450 2.34 -21.32 -26.67
N TYR A 451 3.20 -21.53 -25.68
CA TYR A 451 4.56 -20.99 -25.69
C TYR A 451 5.37 -21.50 -26.88
N LYS A 452 5.22 -22.79 -27.22
CA LYS A 452 5.88 -23.38 -28.39
C LYS A 452 5.39 -22.72 -29.69
N GLU A 453 4.09 -22.53 -29.87
CA GLU A 453 3.53 -21.81 -31.03
C GLU A 453 4.10 -20.38 -31.16
N ILE A 454 4.21 -19.65 -30.05
CA ILE A 454 4.79 -18.31 -30.01
C ILE A 454 6.25 -18.35 -30.49
N MET A 455 7.04 -19.29 -29.97
CA MET A 455 8.45 -19.43 -30.35
C MET A 455 8.63 -19.89 -31.79
N GLU A 456 7.72 -20.69 -32.34
CA GLU A 456 7.72 -21.07 -33.76
C GLU A 456 7.51 -19.86 -34.68
N ILE A 457 6.74 -18.87 -34.23
CA ILE A 457 6.55 -17.61 -34.96
C ILE A 457 7.77 -16.71 -34.81
N PHE A 458 8.09 -16.35 -33.57
CA PHE A 458 9.03 -15.27 -33.25
C PHE A 458 10.50 -15.68 -33.27
N ALA A 459 10.83 -16.96 -33.15
CA ALA A 459 12.21 -17.43 -33.10
C ALA A 459 12.60 -18.28 -34.33
N SER A 460 11.81 -18.21 -35.40
CA SER A 460 12.00 -18.96 -36.65
C SER A 460 13.28 -18.56 -37.42
N GLY A 461 13.71 -17.30 -37.33
CA GLY A 461 14.87 -16.80 -38.07
C GLY A 461 16.23 -17.34 -37.61
N GLN A 462 16.31 -17.94 -36.40
CA GLN A 462 17.54 -18.45 -35.79
C GLN A 462 17.30 -19.72 -34.94
N PRO A 463 17.06 -20.89 -35.57
CA PRO A 463 16.64 -22.09 -34.86
C PRO A 463 17.71 -22.67 -33.90
N GLU A 464 19.00 -22.54 -34.23
CA GLU A 464 20.08 -23.01 -33.35
C GLU A 464 20.22 -22.18 -32.09
N PHE A 465 20.18 -20.84 -32.24
CA PHE A 465 20.20 -19.92 -31.12
C PHE A 465 18.96 -20.07 -30.24
N ASN A 466 17.77 -20.17 -30.85
CA ASN A 466 16.55 -20.43 -30.10
C ASN A 466 16.66 -21.75 -29.32
N ARG A 467 17.19 -22.82 -29.92
CA ARG A 467 17.41 -24.10 -29.20
C ARG A 467 18.30 -23.90 -27.97
N LEU A 468 19.34 -23.07 -28.06
CA LEU A 468 20.19 -22.71 -26.91
C LEU A 468 19.39 -21.97 -25.83
N VAL A 469 18.64 -20.92 -26.21
CA VAL A 469 17.77 -20.17 -25.29
C VAL A 469 16.76 -21.08 -24.60
N GLN A 470 16.09 -21.95 -25.35
CA GLN A 470 15.11 -22.90 -24.81
C GLN A 470 15.74 -23.92 -23.86
N GLN A 471 16.98 -24.34 -24.12
CA GLN A 471 17.73 -25.16 -23.17
C GLN A 471 17.99 -24.39 -21.86
N MET A 472 18.28 -23.08 -21.93
CA MET A 472 18.47 -22.26 -20.73
C MET A 472 17.15 -22.07 -19.97
N VAL A 473 16.06 -21.74 -20.67
CA VAL A 473 14.71 -21.65 -20.09
C VAL A 473 14.32 -22.95 -19.36
N GLN A 474 14.69 -24.11 -19.90
CA GLN A 474 14.38 -25.40 -19.27
C GLN A 474 15.30 -25.76 -18.09
N LYS A 475 16.61 -25.48 -18.20
CA LYS A 475 17.62 -26.05 -17.29
C LYS A 475 18.17 -25.09 -16.25
N ALA A 476 18.02 -23.78 -16.45
CA ALA A 476 18.59 -22.80 -15.54
C ALA A 476 17.89 -22.87 -14.19
N ASP A 477 18.66 -23.18 -13.16
CA ASP A 477 18.26 -23.04 -11.76
C ASP A 477 18.65 -21.64 -11.27
N ASP A 478 17.99 -21.15 -10.22
CA ASP A 478 18.35 -19.92 -9.53
C ASP A 478 18.44 -18.67 -10.41
N VAL A 479 17.43 -18.37 -11.25
CA VAL A 479 17.33 -17.11 -12.03
C VAL A 479 16.22 -16.19 -11.51
N ASP A 480 15.63 -16.54 -10.36
CA ASP A 480 14.56 -15.79 -9.71
C ASP A 480 15.11 -14.46 -9.13
N PHE A 481 14.26 -13.43 -9.05
CA PHE A 481 14.61 -12.10 -8.52
C PHE A 481 13.68 -11.72 -7.36
N PHE A 482 14.19 -10.93 -6.43
CA PHE A 482 13.51 -10.39 -5.24
C PHE A 482 12.40 -9.41 -5.59
N ASP A 483 12.43 -8.79 -6.77
CA ASP A 483 11.39 -7.85 -7.21
C ASP A 483 10.01 -8.50 -7.29
N LYS A 484 9.94 -9.77 -7.73
CA LYS A 484 8.72 -10.59 -7.68
C LYS A 484 8.25 -10.77 -6.24
N LEU A 485 9.17 -10.99 -5.31
CA LEU A 485 8.87 -11.27 -3.92
C LEU A 485 8.40 -10.02 -3.16
N LEU A 486 9.05 -8.87 -3.35
CA LEU A 486 8.57 -7.57 -2.85
C LEU A 486 7.20 -7.22 -3.41
N ARG A 487 7.03 -7.42 -4.73
CA ARG A 487 5.75 -7.21 -5.40
C ARG A 487 4.70 -8.11 -4.77
N ASP A 488 4.91 -9.43 -4.76
CA ASP A 488 3.93 -10.41 -4.32
C ASP A 488 3.63 -10.26 -2.80
N GLN A 489 4.57 -9.80 -1.96
CA GLN A 489 4.32 -9.47 -0.55
C GLN A 489 3.46 -8.21 -0.36
N LEU A 490 3.75 -7.12 -1.10
CA LEU A 490 2.87 -5.95 -1.16
C LEU A 490 1.47 -6.35 -1.67
N LEU A 491 1.41 -7.23 -2.68
CA LEU A 491 0.16 -7.78 -3.20
C LEU A 491 -0.60 -8.59 -2.16
N LEU A 492 0.07 -9.45 -1.42
CA LEU A 492 -0.53 -10.26 -0.37
C LEU A 492 -1.04 -9.35 0.75
N ASN A 493 -0.27 -8.37 1.22
CA ASN A 493 -0.74 -7.41 2.23
C ASN A 493 -1.94 -6.60 1.74
N LEU A 494 -1.97 -6.17 0.47
CA LEU A 494 -3.11 -5.43 -0.10
C LEU A 494 -4.33 -6.33 -0.38
N LYS A 495 -4.14 -7.54 -0.94
CA LYS A 495 -5.20 -8.49 -1.31
C LYS A 495 -5.78 -9.23 -0.11
N ASN A 496 -4.93 -9.74 0.79
CA ASN A 496 -5.37 -10.34 2.06
C ASN A 496 -6.21 -9.30 2.81
N SER A 497 -5.80 -8.03 2.79
CA SER A 497 -6.62 -6.97 3.38
C SER A 497 -8.01 -6.86 2.79
N LYS A 498 -8.28 -7.13 1.51
CA LYS A 498 -9.63 -6.95 0.94
C LYS A 498 -10.59 -8.04 1.36
N LYS A 499 -10.16 -9.30 1.28
CA LYS A 499 -10.95 -10.45 1.72
C LYS A 499 -11.11 -10.43 3.23
N GLU A 500 -10.02 -10.22 3.97
CA GLU A 500 -10.05 -10.13 5.43
C GLU A 500 -10.82 -8.89 5.90
N LYS A 501 -10.76 -7.74 5.22
CA LYS A 501 -11.63 -6.59 5.53
C LYS A 501 -13.10 -6.91 5.25
N ALA A 502 -13.40 -7.65 4.19
CA ALA A 502 -14.77 -8.07 3.90
C ALA A 502 -15.28 -9.05 4.97
N GLU A 503 -14.48 -10.05 5.33
CA GLU A 503 -14.76 -11.01 6.41
C GLU A 503 -14.89 -10.31 7.77
N PHE A 504 -14.01 -9.36 8.07
CA PHE A 504 -14.07 -8.50 9.26
C PHE A 504 -15.38 -7.69 9.31
N ARG A 505 -15.76 -7.02 8.21
CA ARG A 505 -17.02 -6.26 8.12
C ARG A 505 -18.24 -7.17 8.26
N ASP A 506 -18.22 -8.33 7.60
CA ASP A 506 -19.28 -9.33 7.67
C ASP A 506 -19.42 -9.90 9.08
N THR A 507 -18.30 -10.17 9.76
CA THR A 507 -18.27 -10.62 11.15
C THR A 507 -18.83 -9.57 12.09
N ILE A 508 -18.40 -8.30 11.97
CA ILE A 508 -18.98 -7.18 12.73
C ILE A 508 -20.49 -7.10 12.52
N GLN A 509 -20.95 -7.16 11.27
CA GLN A 509 -22.37 -7.03 10.95
C GLN A 509 -23.19 -8.20 11.51
N LYS A 510 -22.76 -9.44 11.28
CA LYS A 510 -23.44 -10.64 11.79
C LYS A 510 -23.55 -10.64 13.30
N ILE A 511 -22.46 -10.35 14.01
CA ILE A 511 -22.44 -10.32 15.47
C ILE A 511 -23.30 -9.16 15.98
N ARG A 512 -23.22 -7.98 15.35
CA ARG A 512 -24.08 -6.83 15.69
C ARG A 512 -25.56 -7.19 15.58
N ASP A 513 -25.96 -7.85 14.51
CA ASP A 513 -27.36 -8.24 14.29
C ASP A 513 -27.83 -9.27 15.33
N GLN A 514 -26.95 -10.19 15.76
CA GLN A 514 -27.23 -11.13 16.84
C GLN A 514 -27.39 -10.41 18.19
N ILE A 515 -26.47 -9.50 18.52
CA ILE A 515 -26.54 -8.70 19.76
C ILE A 515 -27.83 -7.88 19.78
N ASN A 516 -28.14 -7.15 18.70
CA ASN A 516 -29.31 -6.28 18.64
C ASN A 516 -30.63 -7.06 18.84
N LYS A 517 -30.73 -8.31 18.35
CA LYS A 517 -31.90 -9.18 18.57
C LYS A 517 -32.11 -9.56 20.03
N GLN A 518 -31.06 -9.50 20.85
CA GLN A 518 -31.08 -9.97 22.22
C GLN A 518 -30.85 -8.84 23.23
N LEU A 519 -30.64 -7.59 22.80
CA LEU A 519 -30.23 -6.50 23.67
C LEU A 519 -31.37 -5.93 24.53
N LEU A 520 -32.60 -5.91 24.02
CA LEU A 520 -33.71 -5.25 24.67
C LEU A 520 -34.14 -5.96 25.96
N ILE A 521 -34.49 -5.15 26.96
CA ILE A 521 -34.98 -5.63 28.25
C ILE A 521 -36.45 -6.00 28.07
N ALA A 522 -36.77 -7.27 28.36
CA ALA A 522 -38.13 -7.77 28.29
C ALA A 522 -39.03 -7.11 29.35
N LYS A 523 -40.32 -6.97 29.01
CA LYS A 523 -41.38 -6.52 29.93
C LYS A 523 -42.22 -7.74 30.36
N PRO A 524 -42.03 -8.29 31.56
CA PRO A 524 -42.92 -9.31 32.09
C PRO A 524 -44.36 -8.83 32.19
N VAL A 525 -45.31 -9.76 32.09
CA VAL A 525 -46.73 -9.50 32.39
C VAL A 525 -46.83 -9.00 33.84
N ASP A 526 -47.70 -8.01 34.09
CA ASP A 526 -47.91 -7.36 35.39
C ASP A 526 -46.71 -6.52 35.92
N THR A 527 -45.86 -6.01 35.02
CA THR A 527 -44.81 -5.07 35.41
C THR A 527 -45.43 -3.77 35.93
N PRO A 528 -45.05 -3.27 37.12
CA PRO A 528 -45.55 -1.99 37.63
C PRO A 528 -45.27 -0.84 36.66
N ALA A 529 -46.23 0.07 36.45
CA ALA A 529 -46.14 1.14 35.45
C ALA A 529 -44.84 1.98 35.54
N MET A 530 -44.35 2.27 36.75
CA MET A 530 -43.09 3.01 36.93
C MET A 530 -41.87 2.19 36.47
N LYS A 531 -41.90 0.86 36.64
CA LYS A 531 -40.85 -0.03 36.12
C LYS A 531 -40.96 -0.19 34.60
N GLU A 532 -42.16 -0.20 34.04
CA GLU A 532 -42.36 -0.18 32.59
C GLU A 532 -41.74 1.07 31.96
N MET A 533 -41.96 2.24 32.56
CA MET A 533 -41.38 3.51 32.11
C MET A 533 -39.84 3.47 32.09
N LEU A 534 -39.21 2.92 33.13
CA LEU A 534 -37.75 2.78 33.17
C LEU A 534 -37.23 1.78 32.12
N ILE A 535 -37.96 0.69 31.87
CA ILE A 535 -37.64 -0.26 30.81
C ILE A 535 -37.75 0.42 29.43
N ASP A 536 -38.77 1.25 29.22
CA ASP A 536 -38.94 1.99 27.98
C ASP A 536 -37.83 3.02 27.74
N ALA A 537 -37.46 3.79 28.76
CA ALA A 537 -36.34 4.73 28.67
C ALA A 537 -35.00 4.01 28.43
N ALA A 538 -34.78 2.86 29.08
CA ALA A 538 -33.59 2.02 28.84
C ALA A 538 -33.57 1.50 27.40
N ASN A 539 -34.68 0.89 26.94
CA ASN A 539 -34.79 0.35 25.59
C ASN A 539 -34.68 1.44 24.52
N TYR A 540 -35.22 2.64 24.74
CA TYR A 540 -35.04 3.79 23.85
C TYR A 540 -33.55 4.07 23.56
N SER A 541 -32.72 4.05 24.60
CA SER A 541 -31.27 4.29 24.48
C SER A 541 -30.52 3.10 23.86
N LEU A 542 -30.98 1.88 24.15
CA LEU A 542 -30.42 0.64 23.60
C LEU A 542 -30.77 0.47 22.12
N GLU A 543 -31.94 0.92 21.65
CA GLU A 543 -32.37 0.85 20.25
C GLU A 543 -31.64 1.80 19.31
N GLY A 544 -30.98 2.85 19.83
CA GLY A 544 -30.22 3.79 19.01
C GLY A 544 -29.12 3.11 18.19
N ASP A 545 -28.73 3.70 17.05
CA ASP A 545 -27.76 3.12 16.13
C ASP A 545 -26.33 3.13 16.72
N GLY A 546 -26.03 2.09 17.51
CA GLY A 546 -24.74 1.90 18.17
C GLY A 546 -23.79 1.04 17.34
N LYS A 547 -22.50 1.41 17.29
CA LYS A 547 -21.45 0.60 16.63
C LYS A 547 -21.27 -0.80 17.27
N ARG A 548 -21.66 -0.99 18.54
CA ARG A 548 -21.58 -2.21 19.37
C ARG A 548 -20.18 -2.83 19.48
N ILE A 549 -19.12 -2.02 19.42
CA ILE A 549 -17.74 -2.53 19.36
C ILE A 549 -17.37 -3.37 20.59
N ARG A 550 -17.76 -2.95 21.80
CA ARG A 550 -17.45 -3.64 23.06
C ARG A 550 -18.03 -5.06 23.15
N PRO A 551 -19.35 -5.28 22.95
CA PRO A 551 -19.89 -6.63 22.94
C PRO A 551 -19.41 -7.44 21.73
N ILE A 552 -19.16 -6.83 20.56
CA ILE A 552 -18.57 -7.55 19.42
C ILE A 552 -17.16 -8.09 19.76
N LEU A 553 -16.31 -7.27 20.38
CA LEU A 553 -15.00 -7.69 20.85
C LEU A 553 -15.09 -8.87 21.82
N THR A 554 -16.03 -8.79 22.76
CA THR A 554 -16.26 -9.83 23.75
C THR A 554 -16.71 -11.14 23.11
N TRP A 555 -17.62 -11.07 22.13
CA TRP A 555 -18.05 -12.22 21.36
C TRP A 555 -16.89 -12.85 20.61
N VAL A 556 -16.12 -12.05 19.86
CA VAL A 556 -14.99 -12.59 19.06
C VAL A 556 -13.98 -13.27 19.97
N MET A 557 -13.55 -12.61 21.05
CA MET A 557 -12.58 -13.20 21.97
C MET A 557 -13.15 -14.44 22.67
N GLY A 558 -14.36 -14.37 23.21
CA GLY A 558 -14.97 -15.48 23.92
C GLY A 558 -15.29 -16.66 23.01
N VAL A 559 -16.07 -16.45 21.96
CA VAL A 559 -16.61 -17.52 21.11
C VAL A 559 -15.59 -17.98 20.08
N ASN A 560 -14.99 -17.05 19.32
CA ASN A 560 -14.14 -17.43 18.20
C ASN A 560 -12.74 -17.85 18.66
N GLU A 561 -12.13 -17.11 19.60
CA GLU A 561 -10.74 -17.34 20.01
C GLU A 561 -10.59 -18.30 21.19
N TYR A 562 -11.52 -18.25 22.15
CA TYR A 562 -11.50 -19.10 23.35
C TYR A 562 -12.47 -20.29 23.29
N GLY A 563 -13.36 -20.35 22.29
CA GLY A 563 -14.29 -21.45 22.11
C GLY A 563 -15.40 -21.53 23.16
N LEU A 564 -15.75 -20.40 23.79
CA LEU A 564 -16.89 -20.32 24.71
C LEU A 564 -18.21 -20.53 23.96
N ASP A 565 -19.21 -21.10 24.63
CA ASP A 565 -20.52 -21.31 24.02
C ASP A 565 -21.20 -19.97 23.71
N ALA A 566 -21.65 -19.85 22.46
CA ALA A 566 -22.24 -18.64 21.91
C ALA A 566 -23.53 -18.20 22.63
N SER A 567 -24.33 -19.15 23.15
CA SER A 567 -25.54 -18.84 23.90
C SER A 567 -25.23 -18.48 25.35
N ALA A 568 -24.23 -19.13 25.94
CA ALA A 568 -23.81 -18.91 27.31
C ALA A 568 -23.21 -17.52 27.54
N ILE A 569 -22.52 -16.93 26.54
CA ILE A 569 -21.85 -15.63 26.69
C ILE A 569 -22.81 -14.42 26.57
N VAL A 570 -24.03 -14.61 26.08
CA VAL A 570 -25.01 -13.53 25.82
C VAL A 570 -25.23 -12.60 27.02
N PRO A 571 -25.38 -13.08 28.26
CA PRO A 571 -25.54 -12.18 29.41
C PRO A 571 -24.35 -11.23 29.59
N LEU A 572 -23.13 -11.69 29.33
CA LEU A 572 -21.95 -10.83 29.39
C LEU A 572 -21.99 -9.71 28.31
N LEU A 573 -22.46 -10.02 27.10
CA LEU A 573 -22.61 -9.03 26.03
C LEU A 573 -23.61 -7.94 26.40
N ARG A 574 -24.77 -8.34 26.96
CA ARG A 574 -25.78 -7.41 27.47
C ARG A 574 -25.21 -6.54 28.58
N SER A 575 -24.52 -7.17 29.53
CA SER A 575 -23.91 -6.47 30.65
C SER A 575 -23.00 -5.32 30.20
N LEU A 576 -22.10 -5.60 29.25
CA LEU A 576 -21.18 -4.58 28.73
C LEU A 576 -21.91 -3.44 27.99
N GLU A 577 -22.91 -3.75 27.18
CA GLU A 577 -23.67 -2.71 26.46
C GLU A 577 -24.59 -1.92 27.39
N TYR A 578 -25.12 -2.54 28.46
CA TYR A 578 -25.90 -1.86 29.50
C TYR A 578 -25.02 -0.90 30.29
N MET A 579 -23.82 -1.32 30.73
CA MET A 579 -22.86 -0.45 31.40
C MET A 579 -22.43 0.71 30.49
N HIS A 580 -22.13 0.44 29.22
CA HIS A 580 -21.76 1.48 28.27
C HIS A 580 -22.91 2.45 27.99
N THR A 581 -24.14 1.95 27.86
CA THR A 581 -25.31 2.81 27.63
C THR A 581 -25.60 3.66 28.87
N ALA A 582 -25.46 3.09 30.07
CA ALA A 582 -25.56 3.84 31.32
C ALA A 582 -24.53 4.96 31.40
N SER A 583 -23.26 4.69 31.05
CA SER A 583 -22.21 5.71 31.07
C SER A 583 -22.53 6.88 30.14
N LEU A 584 -23.05 6.60 28.93
CA LEU A 584 -23.47 7.64 27.98
C LEU A 584 -24.66 8.47 28.51
N ILE A 585 -25.64 7.83 29.15
CA ILE A 585 -26.79 8.54 29.71
C ILE A 585 -26.34 9.55 30.78
N PHE A 586 -25.39 9.18 31.64
CA PHE A 586 -24.84 10.10 32.64
C PHE A 586 -23.96 11.20 32.02
N ASP A 587 -23.14 10.85 31.03
CA ASP A 587 -22.29 11.78 30.26
C ASP A 587 -23.13 12.87 29.57
N ASP A 588 -24.29 12.48 29.01
CA ASP A 588 -25.20 13.36 28.28
C ASP A 588 -25.92 14.39 29.17
N LEU A 589 -25.97 14.21 30.50
CA LEU A 589 -26.77 15.06 31.39
C LEU A 589 -26.33 16.55 31.38
N PRO A 590 -27.23 17.48 31.73
CA PRO A 590 -26.91 18.91 31.82
C PRO A 590 -25.77 19.26 32.79
N SER A 591 -25.56 18.42 33.81
CA SER A 591 -24.47 18.60 34.79
C SER A 591 -23.10 18.13 34.27
N GLN A 592 -23.02 17.51 33.08
CA GLN A 592 -21.79 16.96 32.50
C GLN A 592 -21.52 17.57 31.12
N ASP A 593 -21.88 16.89 30.03
CA ASP A 593 -21.64 17.37 28.65
C ASP A 593 -22.86 18.04 28.02
N ASN A 594 -24.03 17.95 28.67
CA ASN A 594 -25.28 18.61 28.24
C ASN A 594 -25.61 18.37 26.75
N ALA A 595 -25.46 17.13 26.29
CA ALA A 595 -25.64 16.79 24.89
C ALA A 595 -27.13 16.66 24.54
N SER A 596 -27.60 17.35 23.51
CA SER A 596 -29.00 17.27 23.07
C SER A 596 -29.30 16.04 22.21
N THR A 597 -28.29 15.45 21.57
CA THR A 597 -28.44 14.29 20.70
C THR A 597 -27.32 13.25 20.90
N ARG A 598 -27.67 11.98 20.73
CA ARG A 598 -26.76 10.82 20.81
C ARG A 598 -27.25 9.73 19.87
N ARG A 599 -26.33 9.15 19.07
CA ARG A 599 -26.64 8.08 18.09
C ARG A 599 -27.81 8.45 17.14
N GLY A 600 -27.85 9.72 16.70
CA GLY A 600 -28.89 10.24 15.79
C GLY A 600 -30.28 10.43 16.42
N ARG A 601 -30.42 10.32 17.74
CA ARG A 601 -31.68 10.51 18.49
C ARG A 601 -31.49 11.55 19.60
N ALA A 602 -32.58 12.14 20.08
CA ALA A 602 -32.53 13.03 21.25
C ALA A 602 -32.08 12.25 22.50
N THR A 603 -31.30 12.89 23.37
CA THR A 603 -30.85 12.25 24.62
C THR A 603 -31.99 12.05 25.61
N LEU A 604 -31.83 11.14 26.58
CA LEU A 604 -32.94 10.79 27.48
C LEU A 604 -33.45 11.96 28.31
N HIS A 605 -32.57 12.87 28.72
CA HIS A 605 -32.98 14.01 29.54
C HIS A 605 -33.79 15.04 28.74
N GLU A 606 -33.57 15.11 27.42
CA GLU A 606 -34.37 15.91 26.48
C GLU A 606 -35.73 15.24 26.18
N VAL A 607 -35.76 13.91 26.02
CA VAL A 607 -37.00 13.17 25.74
C VAL A 607 -37.91 13.09 26.96
N TYR A 608 -37.32 12.92 28.14
CA TYR A 608 -38.03 12.79 29.41
C TYR A 608 -37.68 13.97 30.33
N ASN A 609 -36.71 13.77 31.22
CA ASN A 609 -36.13 14.75 32.13
C ASN A 609 -34.87 14.14 32.78
N SER A 610 -34.08 14.95 33.48
CA SER A 610 -32.85 14.50 34.15
C SER A 610 -33.10 13.39 35.17
N SER A 611 -34.19 13.46 35.96
CA SER A 611 -34.49 12.44 36.98
C SER A 611 -34.75 11.06 36.38
N THR A 612 -35.50 10.99 35.28
CA THR A 612 -35.73 9.74 34.56
C THR A 612 -34.42 9.23 33.97
N ALA A 613 -33.61 10.10 33.34
CA ALA A 613 -32.32 9.72 32.78
C ALA A 613 -31.37 9.15 33.83
N GLU A 614 -31.21 9.81 34.98
CA GLU A 614 -30.38 9.34 36.10
C GLU A 614 -30.84 7.97 36.63
N LEU A 615 -32.14 7.81 36.85
CA LEU A 615 -32.71 6.54 37.32
C LEU A 615 -32.57 5.42 36.29
N THR A 616 -32.71 5.72 34.99
CA THR A 616 -32.49 4.76 33.90
C THR A 616 -31.03 4.33 33.82
N GLY A 617 -30.09 5.27 34.00
CA GLY A 617 -28.66 4.95 34.08
C GLY A 617 -28.35 3.99 35.23
N LEU A 618 -28.86 4.29 36.44
CA LEU A 618 -28.71 3.41 37.60
C LEU A 618 -29.37 2.04 37.37
N PHE A 619 -30.57 2.01 36.79
CA PHE A 619 -31.29 0.79 36.46
C PHE A 619 -30.48 -0.11 35.51
N LEU A 620 -29.86 0.47 34.47
CA LEU A 620 -29.01 -0.27 33.54
C LEU A 620 -27.76 -0.85 34.22
N ILE A 621 -27.14 -0.14 35.18
CA ILE A 621 -26.04 -0.67 35.99
C ILE A 621 -26.50 -1.88 36.82
N GLN A 622 -27.68 -1.82 37.44
CA GLN A 622 -28.20 -2.97 38.19
C GLN A 622 -28.51 -4.14 37.26
N LYS A 623 -29.07 -3.87 36.08
CA LYS A 623 -29.30 -4.88 35.04
C LYS A 623 -28.01 -5.50 34.54
N SER A 624 -26.93 -4.74 34.39
CA SER A 624 -25.66 -5.30 33.95
C SER A 624 -25.06 -6.27 34.96
N ILE A 625 -25.21 -5.99 36.26
CA ILE A 625 -24.78 -6.89 37.34
C ILE A 625 -25.66 -8.16 37.37
N GLU A 626 -26.98 -8.01 37.20
CA GLU A 626 -27.91 -9.14 37.11
C GLU A 626 -27.54 -10.08 35.94
N GLU A 627 -27.19 -9.53 34.78
CA GLU A 627 -26.75 -10.31 33.63
C GLU A 627 -25.41 -11.04 33.90
N GLN A 628 -24.44 -10.41 34.59
CA GLN A 628 -23.20 -11.09 35.00
C GLN A 628 -23.46 -12.24 35.96
N ALA A 629 -24.36 -12.04 36.93
CA ALA A 629 -24.75 -13.08 37.88
C ALA A 629 -25.52 -14.23 37.21
N SER A 630 -26.05 -14.01 36.01
CA SER A 630 -26.81 -14.99 35.21
C SER A 630 -25.94 -15.87 34.30
N LEU A 631 -24.61 -15.74 34.39
CA LEU A 631 -23.62 -16.56 33.66
C LEU A 631 -23.48 -17.99 34.23
N HIS A 632 -24.61 -18.67 34.45
CA HIS A 632 -24.69 -19.96 35.15
C HIS A 632 -23.96 -21.13 34.46
N SER A 633 -23.69 -21.00 33.16
CA SER A 633 -23.01 -22.03 32.37
C SER A 633 -21.48 -22.03 32.56
N PHE A 634 -20.92 -21.10 33.32
CA PHE A 634 -19.48 -20.98 33.58
C PHE A 634 -19.13 -21.34 35.02
N ASP A 635 -17.83 -21.57 35.28
CA ASP A 635 -17.34 -21.81 36.64
C ASP A 635 -17.65 -20.62 37.57
N ALA A 636 -18.23 -20.91 38.74
CA ALA A 636 -18.69 -19.88 39.66
C ALA A 636 -17.56 -18.98 40.20
N LYS A 637 -16.32 -19.51 40.33
CA LYS A 637 -15.17 -18.68 40.74
C LYS A 637 -14.74 -17.76 39.61
N ALA A 638 -14.77 -18.24 38.36
CA ALA A 638 -14.52 -17.41 37.19
C ALA A 638 -15.56 -16.28 37.04
N VAL A 639 -16.85 -16.59 37.24
CA VAL A 639 -17.93 -15.57 37.25
C VAL A 639 -17.71 -14.55 38.36
N LEU A 640 -17.39 -14.99 39.59
CA LEU A 640 -17.10 -14.08 40.69
C LEU A 640 -15.89 -13.19 40.39
N ALA A 641 -14.80 -13.76 39.86
CA ALA A 641 -13.61 -13.00 39.46
C ALA A 641 -13.93 -11.98 38.36
N LEU A 642 -14.78 -12.34 37.39
CA LEU A 642 -15.26 -11.43 36.34
C LEU A 642 -16.10 -10.29 36.93
N MET A 643 -17.00 -10.57 37.86
CA MET A 643 -17.82 -9.54 38.51
C MET A 643 -16.95 -8.57 39.33
N GLN A 644 -15.96 -9.10 40.06
CA GLN A 644 -14.98 -8.28 40.78
C GLN A 644 -14.18 -7.41 39.81
N TYR A 645 -13.71 -7.97 38.70
CA TYR A 645 -13.00 -7.23 37.67
C TYR A 645 -13.88 -6.13 37.06
N SER A 646 -15.12 -6.45 36.70
CA SER A 646 -16.08 -5.50 36.13
C SER A 646 -16.35 -4.33 37.07
N ALA A 647 -16.54 -4.61 38.37
CA ALA A 647 -16.76 -3.57 39.37
C ALA A 647 -15.54 -2.65 39.51
N GLN A 648 -14.32 -3.21 39.55
CA GLN A 648 -13.09 -2.43 39.58
C GLN A 648 -12.92 -1.56 38.32
N LYS A 649 -13.21 -2.10 37.13
CA LYS A 649 -13.14 -1.32 35.89
C LYS A 649 -14.22 -0.23 35.81
N ALA A 650 -15.39 -0.47 36.40
CA ALA A 650 -16.43 0.56 36.53
C ALA A 650 -15.98 1.70 37.45
N GLU A 651 -15.35 1.37 38.60
CA GLU A 651 -14.73 2.34 39.50
C GLU A 651 -13.66 3.17 38.77
N ASP A 652 -12.76 2.52 38.05
CA ASP A 652 -11.73 3.18 37.26
C ASP A 652 -12.33 4.10 36.17
N THR A 653 -13.45 3.70 35.55
CA THR A 653 -14.17 4.53 34.56
C THR A 653 -14.77 5.78 35.22
N CYS A 654 -15.35 5.64 36.41
CA CYS A 654 -15.84 6.78 37.19
C CYS A 654 -14.71 7.75 37.54
N MET A 655 -13.53 7.23 37.91
CA MET A 655 -12.33 8.04 38.12
C MET A 655 -11.94 8.79 36.83
N GLY A 656 -11.90 8.10 35.68
CA GLY A 656 -11.63 8.71 34.39
C GLY A 656 -12.59 9.87 34.06
N GLN A 657 -13.89 9.68 34.26
CA GLN A 657 -14.89 10.73 34.05
C GLN A 657 -14.71 11.90 35.03
N ALA A 658 -14.40 11.63 36.30
CA ALA A 658 -14.14 12.68 37.27
C ALA A 658 -12.89 13.50 36.91
N MET A 659 -11.83 12.85 36.40
CA MET A 659 -10.62 13.52 35.92
C MET A 659 -10.93 14.40 34.71
N ASP A 660 -11.71 13.89 33.76
CA ASP A 660 -12.15 14.63 32.58
C ASP A 660 -12.94 15.90 32.95
N LEU A 661 -13.98 15.76 33.78
CA LEU A 661 -14.78 16.88 34.27
C LEU A 661 -13.94 17.91 35.03
N ASN A 662 -12.99 17.47 35.85
CA ASN A 662 -12.08 18.36 36.58
C ASN A 662 -10.99 18.98 35.68
N SER A 663 -10.79 18.45 34.47
CA SER A 663 -9.82 18.97 33.52
C SER A 663 -10.36 20.12 32.66
N LYS A 664 -11.69 20.28 32.58
CA LYS A 664 -12.35 21.35 31.80
C LYS A 664 -11.76 22.72 32.15
N GLY A 665 -11.29 23.44 31.14
CA GLY A 665 -10.65 24.76 31.28
C GLY A 665 -9.20 24.76 31.79
N LYS A 666 -8.53 23.59 31.89
CA LYS A 666 -7.12 23.47 32.29
C LYS A 666 -6.26 23.00 31.12
N ALA A 667 -5.02 23.49 31.06
CA ALA A 667 -4.02 22.95 30.15
C ALA A 667 -3.46 21.64 30.73
N LEU A 668 -3.63 20.54 30.01
CA LEU A 668 -3.12 19.23 30.41
C LEU A 668 -1.76 18.93 29.79
N THR A 669 -0.98 18.07 30.45
CA THR A 669 0.18 17.43 29.82
C THR A 669 -0.26 16.22 29.00
N LEU A 670 0.58 15.77 28.05
CA LEU A 670 0.33 14.54 27.29
C LEU A 670 0.12 13.32 28.19
N GLU A 671 0.89 13.21 29.28
CA GLU A 671 0.76 12.12 30.24
C GLU A 671 -0.60 12.14 30.95
N GLN A 672 -1.07 13.32 31.36
CA GLN A 672 -2.39 13.49 31.97
C GLN A 672 -3.51 13.14 31.00
N LEU A 673 -3.37 13.56 29.72
CA LEU A 673 -4.37 13.26 28.70
C LEU A 673 -4.39 11.77 28.34
N ASN A 674 -3.24 11.11 28.23
CA ASN A 674 -3.13 9.66 28.06
C ASN A 674 -3.81 8.91 29.21
N MET A 675 -3.63 9.39 30.45
CA MET A 675 -4.26 8.81 31.64
C MET A 675 -5.79 8.97 31.61
N ILE A 676 -6.30 10.18 31.32
CA ILE A 676 -7.76 10.41 31.19
C ILE A 676 -8.33 9.54 30.08
N CYS A 677 -7.69 9.52 28.91
CA CYS A 677 -8.12 8.70 27.77
C CYS A 677 -8.16 7.21 28.11
N PHE A 678 -7.13 6.70 28.79
CA PHE A 678 -7.11 5.30 29.21
C PHE A 678 -8.27 4.98 30.15
N TYR A 679 -8.47 5.78 31.20
CA TYR A 679 -9.52 5.51 32.19
C TYR A 679 -10.94 5.77 31.66
N LYS A 680 -11.15 6.76 30.80
CA LYS A 680 -12.48 7.07 30.22
C LYS A 680 -12.85 6.11 29.09
N THR A 681 -11.90 5.76 28.22
CA THR A 681 -12.17 5.06 26.96
C THR A 681 -11.47 3.69 26.89
N GLY A 682 -10.16 3.65 27.15
CA GLY A 682 -9.33 2.44 27.00
C GLY A 682 -9.75 1.28 27.91
N ILE A 683 -10.15 1.57 29.14
CA ILE A 683 -10.47 0.55 30.14
C ILE A 683 -11.71 -0.27 29.80
N ALA A 684 -12.64 0.31 29.05
CA ALA A 684 -13.82 -0.41 28.58
C ALA A 684 -13.48 -1.36 27.42
N PHE A 685 -12.48 -1.01 26.59
CA PHE A 685 -11.90 -1.94 25.62
C PHE A 685 -11.17 -3.08 26.34
N GLU A 686 -10.39 -2.76 27.37
CA GLU A 686 -9.72 -3.75 28.21
C GLU A 686 -10.73 -4.73 28.82
N ALA A 687 -11.79 -4.23 29.46
CA ALA A 687 -12.85 -5.07 30.02
C ALA A 687 -13.47 -5.99 28.97
N SER A 688 -13.72 -5.49 27.76
CA SER A 688 -14.29 -6.28 26.65
C SER A 688 -13.38 -7.42 26.18
N LEU A 689 -12.06 -7.32 26.39
CA LEU A 689 -11.08 -8.35 26.04
C LEU A 689 -10.81 -9.31 27.21
N VAL A 690 -10.72 -8.76 28.43
CA VAL A 690 -10.28 -9.50 29.62
C VAL A 690 -11.43 -10.28 30.27
N MET A 691 -12.65 -9.74 30.32
CA MET A 691 -13.80 -10.45 30.90
C MET A 691 -14.06 -11.83 30.24
N PRO A 692 -14.12 -11.97 28.90
CA PRO A 692 -14.26 -13.30 28.29
C PRO A 692 -13.02 -14.18 28.54
N ALA A 693 -11.82 -13.60 28.68
CA ALA A 693 -10.61 -14.34 29.02
C ALA A 693 -10.65 -14.91 30.45
N ILE A 694 -11.23 -14.18 31.40
CA ILE A 694 -11.46 -14.65 32.77
C ILE A 694 -12.45 -15.83 32.76
N LEU A 695 -13.57 -15.74 32.03
CA LEU A 695 -14.52 -16.85 31.90
C LEU A 695 -13.88 -18.10 31.28
N ALA A 696 -13.03 -17.89 30.27
CA ALA A 696 -12.27 -18.95 29.62
C ALA A 696 -11.06 -19.44 30.43
N GLN A 697 -10.77 -18.84 31.60
CA GLN A 697 -9.64 -19.18 32.48
C GLN A 697 -8.29 -19.13 31.75
N ILE A 698 -8.11 -18.11 30.90
CA ILE A 698 -6.88 -17.85 30.16
C ILE A 698 -5.76 -17.42 31.13
N LYS A 699 -4.51 -17.74 30.78
CA LYS A 699 -3.34 -17.44 31.59
C LYS A 699 -3.14 -15.93 31.76
N GLU A 700 -2.67 -15.52 32.93
CA GLU A 700 -2.41 -14.11 33.25
C GLU A 700 -1.45 -13.44 32.26
N SER A 701 -0.46 -14.17 31.72
CA SER A 701 0.47 -13.60 30.72
C SER A 701 -0.24 -13.11 29.45
N GLU A 702 -1.25 -13.83 28.98
CA GLU A 702 -2.04 -13.43 27.80
C GLU A 702 -2.99 -12.28 28.16
N ILE A 703 -3.57 -12.29 29.37
CA ILE A 703 -4.36 -11.17 29.91
C ILE A 703 -3.52 -9.88 29.97
N LEU A 704 -2.25 -9.96 30.40
CA LEU A 704 -1.35 -8.80 30.43
C LEU A 704 -1.08 -8.23 29.03
N SER A 705 -0.86 -9.08 28.02
CA SER A 705 -0.71 -8.62 26.64
C SER A 705 -1.99 -8.00 26.08
N LEU A 706 -3.18 -8.53 26.44
CA LEU A 706 -4.47 -7.93 26.08
C LEU A 706 -4.67 -6.55 26.73
N LYS A 707 -4.27 -6.38 28.00
CA LYS A 707 -4.30 -5.09 28.69
C LYS A 707 -3.37 -4.08 28.01
N LYS A 708 -2.14 -4.48 27.67
CA LYS A 708 -1.17 -3.65 26.93
C LYS A 708 -1.73 -3.24 25.56
N PHE A 709 -2.34 -4.18 24.83
CA PHE A 709 -3.01 -3.88 23.57
C PHE A 709 -4.14 -2.86 23.76
N ALA A 710 -5.05 -3.09 24.73
CA ALA A 710 -6.19 -2.22 24.99
C ALA A 710 -5.78 -0.79 25.38
N TYR A 711 -4.72 -0.65 26.19
CA TYR A 711 -4.16 0.65 26.57
C TYR A 711 -3.77 1.46 25.34
N HIS A 712 -2.92 0.89 24.48
CA HIS A 712 -2.45 1.61 23.30
C HIS A 712 -3.51 1.78 22.22
N ALA A 713 -4.35 0.76 21.97
CA ALA A 713 -5.44 0.83 21.01
C ALA A 713 -6.50 1.88 21.42
N GLY A 714 -6.82 1.97 22.71
CA GLY A 714 -7.75 2.97 23.24
C GLY A 714 -7.24 4.40 23.06
N ILE A 715 -5.95 4.64 23.31
CA ILE A 715 -5.33 5.96 23.10
C ILE A 715 -5.28 6.32 21.61
N ALA A 716 -4.82 5.40 20.74
CA ALA A 716 -4.83 5.63 19.30
C ALA A 716 -6.25 5.93 18.76
N PHE A 717 -7.27 5.25 19.28
CA PHE A 717 -8.67 5.48 18.92
C PHE A 717 -9.12 6.90 19.27
N GLN A 718 -8.80 7.37 20.48
CA GLN A 718 -9.18 8.70 20.94
C GLN A 718 -8.44 9.79 20.17
N ILE A 719 -7.12 9.65 19.95
CA ILE A 719 -6.37 10.60 19.14
C ILE A 719 -6.98 10.69 17.72
N LYS A 720 -7.45 9.56 17.16
CA LYS A 720 -8.14 9.59 15.87
C LYS A 720 -9.49 10.30 15.93
N ASP A 721 -10.26 10.19 17.02
CA ASP A 721 -11.49 10.99 17.20
C ASP A 721 -11.15 12.48 17.24
N ASP A 722 -10.19 12.90 18.06
CA ASP A 722 -9.75 14.30 18.16
C ASP A 722 -9.27 14.86 16.81
N LEU A 723 -8.56 14.05 16.00
CA LEU A 723 -8.15 14.40 14.64
C LEU A 723 -9.34 14.54 13.69
N LEU A 724 -10.34 13.65 13.78
CA LEU A 724 -11.55 13.73 12.96
C LEU A 724 -12.42 14.92 13.32
N ASP A 725 -12.48 15.31 14.59
CA ASP A 725 -13.23 16.48 15.05
C ASP A 725 -12.57 17.79 14.56
N LEU A 726 -11.25 17.80 14.36
CA LEU A 726 -10.55 18.90 13.69
C LEU A 726 -10.81 18.93 12.17
N GLU A 727 -10.82 17.77 11.52
CA GLU A 727 -10.88 17.62 10.05
C GLU A 727 -12.31 17.62 9.47
N GLY A 728 -13.32 17.34 10.30
CA GLY A 728 -14.63 16.87 9.87
C GLY A 728 -15.55 17.93 9.26
N ASP A 729 -16.46 17.45 8.40
CA ASP A 729 -17.61 18.19 7.87
C ASP A 729 -18.87 17.82 8.67
N HIS A 730 -19.76 18.80 8.93
CA HIS A 730 -20.86 18.79 9.93
C HIS A 730 -21.83 17.60 9.80
N HIS A 731 -21.89 16.94 8.64
CA HIS A 731 -22.85 15.88 8.34
C HIS A 731 -22.38 14.45 8.64
N LEU A 732 -21.09 14.20 8.89
CA LEU A 732 -20.53 12.83 8.92
C LEU A 732 -20.32 12.23 10.32
N LEU A 733 -20.19 13.05 11.37
CA LEU A 733 -19.76 12.60 12.71
C LEU A 733 -20.91 12.26 13.69
N GLY A 734 -22.16 12.63 13.37
CA GLY A 734 -23.33 12.29 14.20
C GLY A 734 -23.34 12.93 15.60
N LYS A 735 -22.48 13.93 15.83
CA LYS A 735 -22.39 14.83 16.99
C LYS A 735 -22.09 16.27 16.50
N PRO A 736 -22.33 17.32 17.31
CA PRO A 736 -21.94 18.69 16.96
C PRO A 736 -20.41 18.85 16.86
N ILE A 737 -19.90 19.45 15.78
CA ILE A 737 -18.47 19.82 15.66
C ILE A 737 -18.16 20.95 16.64
N GLY A 738 -16.99 20.90 17.28
CA GLY A 738 -16.54 21.97 18.17
C GLY A 738 -17.11 21.88 19.59
N GLN A 739 -17.83 20.81 19.93
CA GLN A 739 -18.31 20.58 21.30
C GLN A 739 -17.15 20.57 22.31
N ASP A 740 -15.96 20.09 21.94
CA ASP A 740 -14.77 20.17 22.79
C ASP A 740 -14.26 21.60 22.97
N VAL A 741 -14.38 22.45 21.95
CA VAL A 741 -14.06 23.88 22.03
C VAL A 741 -15.09 24.60 22.91
N GLU A 742 -16.39 24.29 22.74
CA GLU A 742 -17.48 24.81 23.56
C GLU A 742 -17.37 24.36 25.03
N ASN A 743 -16.90 23.13 25.27
CA ASN A 743 -16.72 22.55 26.60
C ASN A 743 -15.37 22.88 27.26
N ASN A 744 -14.47 23.62 26.57
CA ASN A 744 -13.10 23.89 27.01
C ASN A 744 -12.32 22.60 27.37
N ASN A 745 -12.50 21.53 26.58
CA ASN A 745 -11.79 20.28 26.75
C ASN A 745 -10.37 20.37 26.15
N SER A 746 -9.37 19.83 26.85
CA SER A 746 -8.00 19.73 26.33
C SER A 746 -7.87 18.47 25.47
N THR A 747 -7.72 18.62 24.16
CA THR A 747 -7.57 17.50 23.20
C THR A 747 -6.11 17.21 22.84
N PHE A 748 -5.84 16.04 22.25
CA PHE A 748 -4.50 15.69 21.78
C PHE A 748 -4.00 16.67 20.72
N VAL A 749 -4.90 17.11 19.84
CA VAL A 749 -4.62 18.13 18.82
C VAL A 749 -4.29 19.48 19.45
N ALA A 750 -4.98 19.88 20.53
CA ALA A 750 -4.70 21.15 21.20
C ALA A 750 -3.31 21.18 21.86
N ILE A 751 -2.84 20.03 22.39
CA ILE A 751 -1.53 19.92 23.05
C ILE A 751 -0.39 19.73 22.04
N LEU A 752 -0.58 18.87 21.04
CA LEU A 752 0.50 18.40 20.15
C LEU A 752 0.48 19.05 18.76
N GLY A 753 -0.60 19.76 18.41
CA GLY A 753 -0.92 20.10 17.03
C GLY A 753 -1.35 18.87 16.21
N ALA A 754 -1.88 19.10 15.01
CA ALA A 754 -2.37 18.01 14.15
C ALA A 754 -1.27 17.00 13.79
N ASP A 755 -0.08 17.46 13.41
CA ASP A 755 1.03 16.58 13.05
C ASP A 755 1.55 15.78 14.25
N GLY A 756 1.69 16.43 15.42
CA GLY A 756 2.12 15.76 16.64
C GLY A 756 1.11 14.71 17.10
N ALA A 757 -0.18 15.02 17.04
CA ALA A 757 -1.25 14.07 17.32
C ALA A 757 -1.23 12.87 16.36
N ARG A 758 -1.03 13.06 15.05
CA ARG A 758 -0.88 11.94 14.11
C ARG A 758 0.32 11.04 14.46
N LYS A 759 1.47 11.63 14.82
CA LYS A 759 2.66 10.86 15.22
C LYS A 759 2.38 10.05 16.49
N GLU A 760 1.76 10.65 17.49
CA GLU A 760 1.39 9.97 18.74
C GLU A 760 0.40 8.82 18.48
N MET A 761 -0.60 9.04 17.63
CA MET A 761 -1.54 8.00 17.20
C MET A 761 -0.82 6.80 16.56
N TRP A 762 0.12 7.07 15.64
CA TRP A 762 0.87 6.02 14.97
C TRP A 762 1.86 5.29 15.90
N GLU A 763 2.41 5.99 16.90
CA GLU A 763 3.22 5.35 17.94
C GLU A 763 2.38 4.36 18.76
N HIS A 764 1.23 4.81 19.27
CA HIS A 764 0.29 3.94 19.98
C HIS A 764 -0.22 2.80 19.10
N TYR A 765 -0.47 3.04 17.81
CA TYR A 765 -0.79 1.97 16.85
C TYR A 765 0.33 0.91 16.80
N CYS A 766 1.59 1.33 16.69
CA CYS A 766 2.73 0.41 16.62
C CYS A 766 2.88 -0.39 17.92
N LEU A 767 2.79 0.26 19.07
CA LEU A 767 2.87 -0.39 20.39
C LEU A 767 1.71 -1.38 20.60
N ALA A 768 0.51 -1.07 20.13
CA ALA A 768 -0.61 -2.01 20.14
C ALA A 768 -0.36 -3.22 19.22
N MET A 769 0.13 -2.99 18.01
CA MET A 769 0.49 -4.07 17.07
C MET A 769 1.61 -4.96 17.61
N GLU A 770 2.59 -4.40 18.31
CA GLU A 770 3.66 -5.14 18.99
C GLU A 770 3.10 -5.98 20.15
N ALA A 771 2.18 -5.43 20.95
CA ALA A 771 1.50 -6.17 22.02
C ALA A 771 0.69 -7.36 21.49
N LEU A 772 0.08 -7.25 20.31
CA LEU A 772 -0.62 -8.38 19.68
C LEU A 772 0.30 -9.56 19.36
N LYS A 773 1.58 -9.32 19.05
CA LYS A 773 2.55 -10.41 18.76
C LYS A 773 2.94 -11.21 20.00
N GLU A 774 2.78 -10.61 21.19
CA GLU A 774 3.03 -11.29 22.47
C GLU A 774 1.91 -12.28 22.83
N ILE A 775 0.75 -12.19 22.16
CA ILE A 775 -0.38 -13.07 22.39
C ILE A 775 -0.12 -14.41 21.68
N PRO A 776 -0.19 -15.56 22.36
CA PRO A 776 0.14 -16.87 21.77
C PRO A 776 -0.97 -17.43 20.85
N ARG A 777 -1.69 -16.56 20.14
CA ARG A 777 -2.81 -16.88 19.25
C ARG A 777 -2.80 -15.94 18.04
N ASN A 778 -3.26 -16.43 16.89
CA ASN A 778 -3.46 -15.59 15.73
C ASN A 778 -4.80 -14.85 15.82
N ILE A 779 -4.78 -13.63 16.37
CA ILE A 779 -5.99 -12.82 16.54
C ILE A 779 -6.07 -11.75 15.44
N ALA A 780 -6.28 -12.20 14.19
CA ALA A 780 -6.40 -11.33 13.03
C ALA A 780 -7.48 -10.24 13.21
N PHE A 781 -8.58 -10.56 13.90
CA PHE A 781 -9.67 -9.61 14.14
C PHE A 781 -9.22 -8.33 14.84
N LEU A 782 -8.38 -8.43 15.88
CA LEU A 782 -7.90 -7.26 16.63
C LEU A 782 -6.99 -6.37 15.78
N LYS A 783 -6.13 -6.98 14.96
CA LYS A 783 -5.32 -6.27 13.95
C LYS A 783 -6.22 -5.52 12.96
N HIS A 784 -7.28 -6.15 12.44
CA HIS A 784 -8.20 -5.50 11.52
C HIS A 784 -9.04 -4.41 12.19
N LEU A 785 -9.44 -4.61 13.45
CA LEU A 785 -10.16 -3.61 14.22
C LEU A 785 -9.30 -2.37 14.45
N LEU A 786 -8.06 -2.53 14.89
CA LEU A 786 -7.14 -1.41 15.08
C LEU A 786 -6.89 -0.67 13.77
N ASN A 787 -6.64 -1.40 12.68
CA ASN A 787 -6.53 -0.83 11.34
C ASN A 787 -7.81 -0.07 10.93
N TYR A 788 -8.99 -0.58 11.25
CA TYR A 788 -10.25 0.10 10.97
C TYR A 788 -10.39 1.37 11.81
N MET A 789 -10.05 1.32 13.10
CA MET A 789 -10.14 2.45 14.03
C MET A 789 -9.27 3.64 13.59
N ILE A 790 -8.02 3.39 13.21
CA ILE A 790 -7.09 4.47 12.80
C ILE A 790 -7.37 5.01 11.38
N ASN A 791 -7.98 4.19 10.50
CA ASN A 791 -8.24 4.55 9.11
C ASN A 791 -9.71 4.93 8.84
N ARG A 792 -10.51 5.11 9.89
CA ARG A 792 -11.90 5.53 9.71
C ARG A 792 -11.97 7.00 9.30
N ASN A 793 -12.95 7.30 8.46
CA ASN A 793 -13.28 8.66 8.04
C ASN A 793 -14.53 9.21 8.78
N ARG A 794 -15.06 8.44 9.75
CA ARG A 794 -16.25 8.72 10.59
C ARG A 794 -16.33 7.78 11.80
#